data_AF-A0A3N9Y5N8-F1
#
_entry.id   AF-A0A3N9Y5N8-F1
#
_cell.length_a   1.000
_cell.length_b   1.000
_cell.length_c   1.000
_cell.angle_alpha   90.00
_cell.angle_beta   90.00
_cell.angle_gamma   90.00
#
_symmetry.space_group_name_H-M   'P 1'
#
loop_
_entity.id
_entity.type
_entity.pdbx_description
1 polymer ?
#
loop_
_entity_poly.entity_id
_entity_poly.type
_entity_poly.pdbx_seq_one_letter_code
_entity_poly.pdbx_strand_id
1 'polypeptide(L)'
;MSETLLEAGAILPGGEAQTGRDVMAARRYTHPALTGRTVVRLAGAMLGEAEDLSMEFLGFSRTAEPTPVGTARRQSLGFPAWALINDPANGRHALAMVKDMARLARSAASKPGNAREGYQQLAARLGAAAPHFLPTFWEEAGRAFRAADNPRMAGGCFAEARRAEQVHGLPVDEERLREVHLEFAFAGALTAKMLTEYSRAVATRRPAPEAYELVRTLAIRRVAGGLPPYAGMAEDLRRLAKAAGVDAEEQAEAVIRQLLAFPAMTRSSEAVWKAYRTPLLRLAKHDPAVRARLAEIFPEPPGWSTDVTDFWLELLDAAGTLDLLRDEAATVSAARWLERLMALRERRSRRRCERLIRVVADLVPRLRAEGRRVTLWSGFAHRADLDVLDVCLAGGVPVVIDSDSGAFNVSPWVHDVGPGRRDLRAVAADPRCRVLLARGAADTLSQLHDRQGSGPLPARLVTETLGTAGLREVLAELLVERAARVSEGTVIGLDEALSQLAAVWSPAGVALAPDAFTALAVVDVPAVLARSLRAGLVAELSWPAYEQVAEDKLGRRFGDAWPQLVVHDNRTAHVVDVDAPTSEHIFRYPPSDSPHARNSHADTTCRLVNGQLLVTWYSTGGRLVGYWSADPDELIEPGQPTDHALWGRRSMPLPLPGGATTTGSRPWHAGDTRSPAATYPVAGDGVSFWRCERPTDPTPEERRWREYDPATGESGRYSLPAFFAADLPPGATLLADLCELRPAPAGLASSPLGWRDGLVGWRVTRLPDGTQVG
;
A
#
# COMPACT_ATOMS: atom_id res chain seq x y z
N MET A 1 -15.26 20.86 -20.71
CA MET A 1 -15.79 19.92 -21.72
C MET A 1 -14.96 19.94 -23.00
N SER A 2 -14.68 21.11 -23.60
CA SER A 2 -13.87 21.23 -24.83
C SER A 2 -12.41 20.75 -24.68
N GLU A 3 -11.76 20.99 -23.54
CA GLU A 3 -10.37 20.59 -23.30
C GLU A 3 -10.23 19.08 -23.10
N THR A 4 -11.15 18.46 -22.36
CA THR A 4 -11.25 17.01 -22.16
C THR A 4 -11.52 16.26 -23.48
N LEU A 5 -12.31 16.86 -24.39
CA LEU A 5 -12.56 16.30 -25.73
C LEU A 5 -11.30 16.38 -26.61
N LEU A 6 -10.52 17.45 -26.52
CA LEU A 6 -9.24 17.58 -27.23
C LEU A 6 -8.20 16.57 -26.72
N GLU A 7 -8.17 16.30 -25.41
CA GLU A 7 -7.33 15.22 -24.84
C GLU A 7 -7.72 13.84 -25.36
N ALA A 8 -9.01 13.61 -25.61
CA ALA A 8 -9.53 12.38 -26.21
C ALA A 8 -9.36 12.33 -27.76
N GLY A 9 -8.75 13.35 -28.38
CA GLY A 9 -8.47 13.39 -29.82
C GLY A 9 -9.60 13.95 -30.70
N ALA A 10 -10.59 14.63 -30.13
CA ALA A 10 -11.68 15.23 -30.89
C ALA A 10 -11.21 16.42 -31.77
N ILE A 11 -11.91 16.62 -32.89
CA ILE A 11 -11.78 17.82 -33.74
C ILE A 11 -12.94 18.76 -33.38
N LEU A 12 -12.62 19.95 -32.91
CA LEU A 12 -13.62 20.95 -32.50
C LEU A 12 -13.99 21.86 -33.69
N PRO A 13 -15.29 22.13 -33.93
CA PRO A 13 -15.73 22.99 -35.02
C PRO A 13 -15.39 24.47 -34.75
N GLY A 14 -14.89 25.17 -35.78
CA GLY A 14 -14.67 26.62 -35.77
C GLY A 14 -13.58 27.12 -34.80
N GLY A 15 -12.44 27.56 -35.33
CA GLY A 15 -11.40 28.21 -34.53
C GLY A 15 -10.15 28.52 -35.35
N GLU A 16 -9.51 29.65 -35.04
CA GLU A 16 -8.17 29.98 -35.57
C GLU A 16 -7.09 29.17 -34.84
N ALA A 17 -5.90 29.08 -35.42
CA ALA A 17 -4.75 28.47 -34.76
C ALA A 17 -4.43 29.22 -33.46
N GLN A 18 -4.40 28.48 -32.34
CA GLN A 18 -4.03 29.00 -31.01
C GLN A 18 -2.83 28.22 -30.47
N THR A 19 -2.18 28.74 -29.44
CA THR A 19 -1.06 28.07 -28.75
C THR A 19 -1.47 26.66 -28.32
N GLY A 20 -0.80 25.62 -28.85
CA GLY A 20 -1.11 24.21 -28.56
C GLY A 20 -2.21 23.57 -29.41
N ARG A 21 -2.85 24.31 -30.33
CA ARG A 21 -3.86 23.82 -31.28
C ARG A 21 -3.39 24.01 -32.73
N ASP A 22 -3.89 23.16 -33.62
CA ASP A 22 -3.65 23.25 -35.06
C ASP A 22 -4.98 23.14 -35.82
N VAL A 23 -5.07 23.83 -36.96
CA VAL A 23 -6.24 23.75 -37.84
C VAL A 23 -6.18 22.38 -38.53
N MET A 24 -7.18 21.54 -38.33
CA MET A 24 -7.31 20.27 -39.04
C MET A 24 -7.93 20.49 -40.41
N ALA A 25 -7.31 19.93 -41.44
CA ALA A 25 -7.80 19.98 -42.81
C ALA A 25 -8.02 18.56 -43.36
N ALA A 26 -9.13 18.38 -44.06
CA ALA A 26 -9.39 17.20 -44.87
C ALA A 26 -8.65 17.29 -46.21
N ARG A 27 -7.78 16.32 -46.45
CA ARG A 27 -6.94 16.19 -47.66
C ARG A 27 -7.40 14.99 -48.47
N ARG A 28 -7.56 15.15 -49.78
CA ARG A 28 -8.20 14.16 -50.67
C ARG A 28 -7.20 13.62 -51.69
N TYR A 29 -7.08 12.30 -51.77
CA TYR A 29 -6.10 11.61 -52.60
C TYR A 29 -6.74 10.51 -53.46
N THR A 30 -6.18 10.28 -54.64
CA THR A 30 -6.54 9.16 -55.53
C THR A 30 -5.31 8.33 -55.86
N HIS A 31 -5.48 7.03 -56.05
CA HIS A 31 -4.40 6.12 -56.46
C HIS A 31 -4.87 5.29 -57.67
N PRO A 32 -4.01 5.04 -58.68
CA PRO A 32 -4.39 4.28 -59.87
C PRO A 32 -4.99 2.89 -59.57
N ALA A 33 -4.45 2.21 -58.54
CA ALA A 33 -4.96 0.91 -58.07
C ALA A 33 -6.28 0.98 -57.25
N LEU A 34 -6.78 2.17 -56.92
CA LEU A 34 -8.03 2.39 -56.17
C LEU A 34 -9.04 3.18 -57.03
N THR A 35 -9.34 2.66 -58.21
CA THR A 35 -10.16 3.33 -59.22
C THR A 35 -11.54 3.69 -58.68
N GLY A 36 -11.97 4.94 -58.90
CA GLY A 36 -13.27 5.45 -58.45
C GLY A 36 -13.39 5.71 -56.94
N ARG A 37 -12.30 5.59 -56.16
CA ARG A 37 -12.30 5.84 -54.71
C ARG A 37 -11.36 6.99 -54.34
N THR A 38 -11.85 7.88 -53.48
CA THR A 38 -11.05 8.96 -52.88
C THR A 38 -10.70 8.58 -51.45
N VAL A 39 -9.41 8.63 -51.12
CA VAL A 39 -8.93 8.51 -49.74
C VAL A 39 -8.89 9.89 -49.12
N VAL A 40 -9.55 10.05 -47.98
CA VAL A 40 -9.56 11.30 -47.21
C VAL A 40 -8.74 11.11 -45.95
N ARG A 41 -7.76 11.99 -45.71
CA ARG A 41 -6.99 12.04 -44.47
C ARG A 41 -7.20 13.37 -43.77
N LEU A 42 -7.31 13.33 -42.45
CA LEU A 42 -7.37 14.52 -41.61
C LEU A 42 -5.97 14.79 -41.08
N ALA A 43 -5.40 15.94 -41.44
CA ALA A 43 -4.08 16.34 -41.00
C ALA A 43 -4.10 17.80 -40.54
N GLY A 44 -3.29 18.10 -39.52
CA GLY A 44 -3.07 19.47 -39.09
C GLY A 44 -2.44 20.29 -40.21
N ALA A 45 -2.76 21.57 -40.30
CA ALA A 45 -2.24 22.46 -41.32
C ALA A 45 -0.71 22.45 -41.34
N MET A 46 -0.07 22.40 -40.16
CA MET A 46 1.39 22.32 -40.02
C MET A 46 2.00 20.98 -40.49
N LEU A 47 1.24 19.89 -40.45
CA LEU A 47 1.67 18.55 -40.85
C LEU A 47 1.26 18.21 -42.29
N GLY A 48 0.43 19.05 -42.88
CA GLY A 48 -0.28 18.69 -44.09
C GLY A 48 0.60 18.57 -45.34
N GLU A 49 1.65 19.37 -45.46
CA GLU A 49 2.62 19.22 -46.56
C GLU A 49 3.40 17.90 -46.46
N ALA A 50 3.80 17.51 -45.24
CA ALA A 50 4.43 16.21 -45.02
C ALA A 50 3.49 15.04 -45.38
N GLU A 51 2.20 15.20 -45.10
CA GLU A 51 1.18 14.22 -45.45
C GLU A 51 1.03 14.08 -46.98
N ASP A 52 1.01 15.21 -47.70
CA ASP A 52 0.97 15.20 -49.17
C ASP A 52 2.18 14.49 -49.77
N LEU A 53 3.39 14.84 -49.31
CA LEU A 53 4.63 14.22 -49.77
C LEU A 53 4.69 12.72 -49.43
N SER A 54 4.15 12.31 -48.29
CA SER A 54 4.05 10.89 -47.90
C SER A 54 3.09 10.13 -48.81
N MET A 55 1.94 10.72 -49.14
CA MET A 55 0.95 10.12 -50.02
C MET A 55 1.45 10.03 -51.47
N GLU A 56 2.14 11.06 -51.95
CA GLU A 56 2.79 11.06 -53.28
C GLU A 56 3.80 9.93 -53.41
N PHE A 57 4.65 9.73 -52.41
CA PHE A 57 5.59 8.61 -52.39
C PHE A 57 4.91 7.24 -52.45
N LEU A 58 3.71 7.12 -51.86
CA LEU A 58 2.89 5.90 -51.92
C LEU A 58 2.12 5.77 -53.25
N GLY A 59 2.36 6.65 -54.23
CA GLY A 59 1.73 6.64 -55.55
C GLY A 59 0.37 7.32 -55.61
N PHE A 60 -0.01 8.09 -54.58
CA PHE A 60 -1.26 8.82 -54.57
C PHE A 60 -1.09 10.24 -55.13
N SER A 61 -2.12 10.76 -55.80
CA SER A 61 -2.17 12.14 -56.28
C SER A 61 -3.23 12.93 -55.51
N ARG A 62 -2.88 14.16 -55.07
CA ARG A 62 -3.83 15.10 -54.45
C ARG A 62 -4.84 15.56 -55.50
N THR A 63 -6.12 15.58 -55.14
CA THR A 63 -7.22 15.87 -56.09
C THR A 63 -7.95 17.18 -55.83
N ALA A 64 -7.74 17.79 -54.67
CA ALA A 64 -8.35 19.06 -54.29
C ALA A 64 -7.50 19.78 -53.25
N GLU A 65 -7.73 21.08 -53.09
CA GLU A 65 -7.15 21.85 -51.99
C GLU A 65 -7.67 21.34 -50.62
N PRO A 66 -6.82 21.37 -49.58
CA PRO A 66 -7.22 20.97 -48.22
C PRO A 66 -8.42 21.77 -47.72
N THR A 67 -9.45 21.09 -47.20
CA THR A 67 -10.63 21.76 -46.66
C THR A 67 -10.55 21.80 -45.13
N PRO A 68 -10.52 22.97 -44.47
CA PRO A 68 -10.54 23.06 -43.02
C PRO A 68 -11.80 22.37 -42.44
N VAL A 69 -11.62 21.52 -41.44
CA VAL A 69 -12.72 20.77 -40.78
C VAL A 69 -12.84 21.08 -39.28
N GLY A 70 -11.91 21.85 -38.72
CA GLY A 70 -11.96 22.27 -37.32
C GLY A 70 -10.56 22.50 -36.73
N THR A 71 -10.46 22.50 -35.40
CA THR A 71 -9.19 22.58 -34.67
C THR A 71 -9.00 21.36 -33.79
N ALA A 72 -7.76 20.89 -33.69
CA ALA A 72 -7.39 19.80 -32.79
C ALA A 72 -6.09 20.14 -32.05
N ARG A 73 -5.68 19.28 -31.12
CA ARG A 73 -4.40 19.41 -30.42
C ARG A 73 -3.26 19.35 -31.43
N ARG A 74 -2.30 20.28 -31.33
CA ARG A 74 -1.10 20.25 -32.18
C ARG A 74 -0.32 18.97 -31.90
N GLN A 75 -0.05 18.19 -32.94
CA GLN A 75 0.79 16.99 -32.85
C GLN A 75 2.24 17.34 -33.17
N SER A 76 3.17 16.73 -32.43
CA SER A 76 4.60 16.81 -32.72
C SER A 76 4.91 16.10 -34.04
N LEU A 77 5.79 16.69 -34.85
CA LEU A 77 6.28 16.06 -36.08
C LEU A 77 7.02 14.75 -35.75
N GLY A 78 6.44 13.61 -36.14
CA GLY A 78 7.12 12.32 -36.13
C GLY A 78 8.26 12.28 -37.15
N PHE A 79 9.19 11.33 -37.00
CA PHE A 79 10.41 11.25 -37.82
C PHE A 79 10.20 11.38 -39.35
N PRO A 80 9.31 10.60 -39.98
CA PRO A 80 9.13 10.67 -41.43
C PRO A 80 8.58 12.03 -41.88
N ALA A 81 7.63 12.59 -41.14
CA ALA A 81 7.04 13.89 -41.46
C ALA A 81 8.05 15.02 -41.29
N TRP A 82 8.88 14.97 -40.25
CA TRP A 82 9.96 15.93 -40.04
C TRP A 82 10.97 15.90 -41.19
N ALA A 83 11.37 14.72 -41.66
CA ALA A 83 12.31 14.56 -42.76
C ALA A 83 11.77 15.17 -44.07
N LEU A 84 10.48 14.96 -44.37
CA LEU A 84 9.87 15.48 -45.59
C LEU A 84 9.72 17.00 -45.62
N ILE A 85 9.54 17.65 -44.46
CA ILE A 85 9.46 19.11 -44.38
C ILE A 85 10.85 19.75 -44.40
N ASN A 86 11.79 19.19 -43.64
CA ASN A 86 13.08 19.85 -43.39
C ASN A 86 14.16 19.47 -44.42
N ASP A 87 14.04 18.31 -45.06
CA ASP A 87 14.95 17.87 -46.13
C ASP A 87 14.25 16.92 -47.12
N PRO A 88 13.37 17.47 -47.99
CA PRO A 88 12.63 16.69 -48.98
C PRO A 88 13.55 15.86 -49.90
N ALA A 89 14.74 16.36 -50.23
CA ALA A 89 15.69 15.70 -51.13
C ALA A 89 16.17 14.35 -50.57
N ASN A 90 16.31 14.24 -49.25
CA ASN A 90 16.67 12.99 -48.58
C ASN A 90 15.47 12.25 -47.97
N GLY A 91 14.26 12.80 -48.04
CA GLY A 91 13.04 12.24 -47.42
C GLY A 91 12.73 10.79 -47.81
N ARG A 92 13.16 10.34 -48.99
CA ARG A 92 13.05 8.94 -49.44
C ARG A 92 13.69 7.94 -48.47
N HIS A 93 14.78 8.33 -47.79
CA HIS A 93 15.46 7.46 -46.82
C HIS A 93 14.61 7.28 -45.54
N ALA A 94 13.89 8.30 -45.11
CA ALA A 94 12.98 8.22 -43.97
C ALA A 94 11.72 7.38 -44.31
N LEU A 95 11.15 7.60 -45.51
CA LEU A 95 9.96 6.86 -45.97
C LEU A 95 10.23 5.36 -46.16
N ALA A 96 11.41 4.98 -46.63
CA ALA A 96 11.81 3.58 -46.78
C ALA A 96 11.79 2.79 -45.46
N MET A 97 11.88 3.47 -44.31
CA MET A 97 11.98 2.83 -42.98
C MET A 97 10.64 2.71 -42.25
N VAL A 98 9.58 3.39 -42.71
CA VAL A 98 8.29 3.50 -42.00
C VAL A 98 7.69 2.14 -41.67
N LYS A 99 7.67 1.22 -42.66
CA LYS A 99 7.11 -0.13 -42.47
C LYS A 99 7.88 -0.93 -41.42
N ASP A 100 9.20 -0.84 -41.44
CA ASP A 100 10.07 -1.52 -40.48
C ASP A 100 9.90 -0.94 -39.07
N MET A 101 9.86 0.40 -38.93
CA MET A 101 9.64 1.06 -37.65
C MET A 101 8.28 0.72 -37.05
N ALA A 102 7.20 0.68 -37.86
CA ALA A 102 5.87 0.29 -37.40
C ALA A 102 5.83 -1.17 -36.93
N ARG A 103 6.57 -2.07 -37.60
CA ARG A 103 6.71 -3.46 -37.16
C ARG A 103 7.45 -3.56 -35.83
N LEU A 104 8.55 -2.83 -35.67
CA LEU A 104 9.34 -2.83 -34.43
C LEU A 104 8.53 -2.25 -33.26
N ALA A 105 7.78 -1.17 -33.49
CA ALA A 105 6.90 -0.57 -32.50
C ALA A 105 5.86 -1.56 -31.96
N ARG A 106 5.22 -2.36 -32.84
CA ARG A 106 4.28 -3.43 -32.41
C ARG A 106 4.94 -4.50 -31.55
N SER A 107 6.22 -4.78 -31.78
CA SER A 107 6.99 -5.77 -31.00
C SER A 107 7.60 -5.22 -29.72
N ALA A 108 7.56 -3.91 -29.48
CA ALA A 108 8.27 -3.26 -28.37
C ALA A 108 7.79 -3.73 -26.99
N ALA A 109 6.49 -4.05 -26.84
CA ALA A 109 5.93 -4.58 -25.60
C ALA A 109 6.29 -6.06 -25.36
N SER A 110 6.10 -6.91 -26.38
CA SER A 110 6.28 -8.37 -26.24
C SER A 110 7.75 -8.82 -26.33
N LYS A 111 8.57 -8.12 -27.13
CA LYS A 111 9.95 -8.49 -27.47
C LYS A 111 10.85 -7.24 -27.51
N PRO A 112 11.02 -6.53 -26.37
CA PRO A 112 11.72 -5.25 -26.32
C PRO A 112 13.19 -5.32 -26.76
N GLY A 113 13.90 -6.43 -26.46
CA GLY A 113 15.27 -6.66 -26.91
C GLY A 113 15.41 -6.70 -28.43
N ASN A 114 14.62 -7.56 -29.08
CA ASN A 114 14.61 -7.69 -30.55
C ASN A 114 14.18 -6.38 -31.23
N ALA A 115 13.20 -5.67 -30.66
CA ALA A 115 12.80 -4.36 -31.16
C ALA A 115 13.96 -3.37 -31.12
N ARG A 116 14.72 -3.35 -30.01
CA ARG A 116 15.88 -2.46 -29.81
C ARG A 116 16.99 -2.75 -30.80
N GLU A 117 17.33 -4.02 -31.02
CA GLU A 117 18.30 -4.46 -32.03
C GLU A 117 17.85 -4.07 -33.45
N GLY A 118 16.58 -4.28 -33.78
CA GLY A 118 16.03 -3.85 -35.06
C GLY A 118 16.14 -2.34 -35.27
N TYR A 119 15.89 -1.52 -34.24
CA TYR A 119 16.10 -0.08 -34.33
C TYR A 119 17.60 0.28 -34.50
N GLN A 120 18.53 -0.46 -33.91
CA GLN A 120 19.97 -0.26 -34.14
C GLN A 120 20.38 -0.57 -35.58
N GLN A 121 19.87 -1.65 -36.16
CA GLN A 121 20.13 -2.00 -37.57
C GLN A 121 19.55 -0.96 -38.54
N LEU A 122 18.36 -0.44 -38.23
CA LEU A 122 17.77 0.68 -38.97
C LEU A 122 18.60 1.95 -38.85
N ALA A 123 19.05 2.31 -37.64
CA ALA A 123 19.90 3.46 -37.41
C ALA A 123 21.23 3.36 -38.16
N ALA A 124 21.87 2.19 -38.20
CA ALA A 124 23.13 1.99 -38.93
C ALA A 124 22.95 2.26 -40.44
N ARG A 125 21.86 1.76 -41.03
CA ARG A 125 21.51 2.04 -42.44
C ARG A 125 21.23 3.51 -42.69
N LEU A 126 20.47 4.15 -41.79
CA LEU A 126 20.14 5.57 -41.89
C LEU A 126 21.37 6.46 -41.71
N GLY A 127 22.26 6.13 -40.79
CA GLY A 127 23.48 6.90 -40.51
C GLY A 127 24.45 6.93 -41.68
N ALA A 128 24.49 5.87 -42.51
CA ALA A 128 25.29 5.84 -43.72
C ALA A 128 24.73 6.72 -44.85
N ALA A 129 23.41 6.96 -44.87
CA ALA A 129 22.74 7.68 -45.96
C ALA A 129 22.37 9.14 -45.62
N ALA A 130 21.87 9.37 -44.40
CA ALA A 130 21.36 10.66 -43.93
C ALA A 130 21.57 10.77 -42.39
N PRO A 131 22.80 11.00 -41.91
CA PRO A 131 23.10 11.02 -40.48
C PRO A 131 22.35 12.11 -39.69
N HIS A 132 21.99 13.22 -40.33
CA HIS A 132 21.19 14.31 -39.72
C HIS A 132 19.76 13.90 -39.36
N PHE A 133 19.28 12.75 -39.85
CA PHE A 133 17.98 12.17 -39.51
C PHE A 133 17.99 11.31 -38.25
N LEU A 134 19.19 10.88 -37.79
CA LEU A 134 19.34 10.00 -36.64
C LEU A 134 18.72 10.52 -35.33
N PRO A 135 18.84 11.82 -34.97
CA PRO A 135 18.25 12.31 -33.72
C PRO A 135 16.74 12.12 -33.68
N THR A 136 16.04 12.59 -34.73
CA THR A 136 14.59 12.45 -34.84
C THR A 136 14.15 10.98 -34.96
N PHE A 137 14.92 10.15 -35.68
CA PHE A 137 14.67 8.70 -35.76
C PHE A 137 14.71 8.03 -34.38
N TRP A 138 15.76 8.32 -33.59
CA TRP A 138 15.92 7.75 -32.26
C TRP A 138 14.88 8.25 -31.26
N GLU A 139 14.46 9.51 -31.37
CA GLU A 139 13.32 10.03 -30.62
C GLU A 139 12.04 9.24 -30.92
N GLU A 140 11.78 8.93 -32.19
CA GLU A 140 10.61 8.15 -32.59
C GLU A 140 10.67 6.69 -32.13
N ALA A 141 11.85 6.07 -32.18
CA ALA A 141 12.08 4.75 -31.57
C ALA A 141 11.84 4.80 -30.05
N GLY A 142 12.26 5.87 -29.38
CA GLY A 142 12.00 6.09 -27.96
C GLY A 142 10.51 6.23 -27.64
N ARG A 143 9.73 6.88 -28.50
CA ARG A 143 8.26 6.97 -28.37
C ARG A 143 7.59 5.61 -28.49
N ALA A 144 8.09 4.71 -29.32
CA ALA A 144 7.59 3.34 -29.40
C ALA A 144 7.80 2.58 -28.08
N PHE A 145 8.96 2.70 -27.44
CA PHE A 145 9.21 2.10 -26.12
C PHE A 145 8.43 2.79 -24.99
N ARG A 146 8.18 4.10 -25.11
CA ARG A 146 7.29 4.82 -24.19
C ARG A 146 5.86 4.30 -24.27
N ALA A 147 5.33 4.10 -25.48
CA ALA A 147 4.00 3.53 -25.70
C ALA A 147 3.88 2.08 -25.23
N ALA A 148 5.02 1.39 -25.05
CA ALA A 148 5.11 0.04 -24.49
C ALA A 148 5.46 0.03 -22.99
N ASP A 149 5.32 1.17 -22.29
CA ASP A 149 5.65 1.34 -20.86
C ASP A 149 7.05 0.85 -20.46
N ASN A 150 8.03 1.05 -21.35
CA ASN A 150 9.43 0.66 -21.14
C ASN A 150 10.35 1.90 -21.03
N PRO A 151 10.37 2.60 -19.88
CA PRO A 151 11.12 3.84 -19.70
C PRO A 151 12.63 3.65 -19.86
N ARG A 152 13.16 2.48 -19.52
CA ARG A 152 14.59 2.17 -19.66
C ARG A 152 15.02 2.19 -21.13
N MET A 153 14.27 1.53 -22.01
CA MET A 153 14.60 1.49 -23.44
C MET A 153 14.31 2.83 -24.12
N ALA A 154 13.24 3.52 -23.72
CA ALA A 154 12.96 4.87 -24.18
C ALA A 154 14.11 5.83 -23.83
N GLY A 155 14.63 5.76 -22.60
CA GLY A 155 15.78 6.56 -22.15
C GLY A 155 17.06 6.22 -22.92
N GLY A 156 17.27 4.94 -23.23
CA GLY A 156 18.36 4.49 -24.10
C GLY A 156 18.29 5.11 -25.50
N CYS A 157 17.11 5.12 -26.13
CA CYS A 157 16.92 5.73 -27.45
C CYS A 157 17.14 7.25 -27.40
N PHE A 158 16.65 7.92 -26.35
CA PHE A 158 16.95 9.34 -26.14
C PHE A 158 18.46 9.61 -26.08
N ALA A 159 19.23 8.78 -25.37
CA ALA A 159 20.68 8.92 -25.31
C ALA A 159 21.35 8.71 -26.68
N GLU A 160 20.84 7.79 -27.51
CA GLU A 160 21.33 7.62 -28.89
C GLU A 160 21.06 8.85 -29.76
N ALA A 161 19.89 9.50 -29.60
CA ALA A 161 19.58 10.73 -30.32
C ALA A 161 20.60 11.83 -30.01
N ARG A 162 20.90 12.04 -28.73
CA ARG A 162 21.90 13.03 -28.28
C ARG A 162 23.33 12.66 -28.69
N ARG A 163 23.65 11.36 -28.72
CA ARG A 163 24.96 10.88 -29.21
C ARG A 163 25.12 11.14 -30.70
N ALA A 164 24.07 10.93 -31.50
CA ALA A 164 24.10 11.20 -32.94
C ALA A 164 24.36 12.70 -33.23
N GLU A 165 23.73 13.61 -32.48
CA GLU A 165 24.01 15.05 -32.57
C GLU A 165 25.49 15.37 -32.33
N GLN A 166 26.09 14.76 -31.30
CA GLN A 166 27.50 14.98 -30.93
C GLN A 166 28.47 14.37 -31.95
N VAL A 167 28.25 13.11 -32.34
CA VAL A 167 29.16 12.37 -33.25
C VAL A 167 29.18 13.00 -34.64
N HIS A 168 28.05 13.52 -35.11
CA HIS A 168 27.93 14.11 -36.44
C HIS A 168 27.95 15.64 -36.46
N GLY A 169 28.16 16.31 -35.31
CA GLY A 169 28.23 17.77 -35.24
C GLY A 169 26.96 18.48 -35.72
N LEU A 170 25.79 17.89 -35.45
CA LEU A 170 24.51 18.37 -35.98
C LEU A 170 24.02 19.62 -35.24
N PRO A 171 23.34 20.57 -35.93
CA PRO A 171 22.71 21.71 -35.26
C PRO A 171 21.59 21.25 -34.33
N VAL A 172 21.54 21.84 -33.14
CA VAL A 172 20.55 21.52 -32.11
C VAL A 172 19.60 22.70 -31.93
N ASP A 173 18.32 22.48 -32.23
CA ASP A 173 17.22 23.35 -31.85
C ASP A 173 16.88 23.13 -30.37
N GLU A 174 17.28 24.06 -29.51
CA GLU A 174 17.11 23.95 -28.05
C GLU A 174 15.65 24.09 -27.62
N GLU A 175 14.80 24.79 -28.38
CA GLU A 175 13.35 24.89 -28.10
C GLU A 175 12.69 23.53 -28.29
N ARG A 176 12.90 22.91 -29.46
CA ARG A 176 12.40 21.56 -29.75
C ARG A 176 12.99 20.54 -28.77
N LEU A 177 14.30 20.61 -28.51
CA LEU A 177 14.98 19.65 -27.64
C LEU A 177 14.42 19.70 -26.21
N ARG A 178 14.01 20.86 -25.72
CA ARG A 178 13.36 20.98 -24.40
C ARG A 178 12.03 20.25 -24.37
N GLU A 179 11.20 20.39 -25.40
CA GLU A 179 9.90 19.69 -25.47
C GLU A 179 10.10 18.18 -25.49
N VAL A 180 11.09 17.67 -26.23
CA VAL A 180 11.46 16.25 -26.21
C VAL A 180 12.01 15.84 -24.83
N HIS A 181 12.83 16.67 -24.19
CA HIS A 181 13.30 16.40 -22.83
C HIS A 181 12.12 16.25 -21.85
N LEU A 182 11.14 17.16 -21.91
CA LEU A 182 9.95 17.10 -21.06
C LEU A 182 9.11 15.86 -21.36
N GLU A 183 8.89 15.53 -22.62
CA GLU A 183 8.19 14.32 -23.07
C GLU A 183 8.79 13.06 -22.43
N PHE A 184 10.11 12.88 -22.56
CA PHE A 184 10.81 11.71 -22.01
C PHE A 184 10.98 11.77 -20.49
N ALA A 185 11.05 12.98 -19.90
CA ALA A 185 11.09 13.15 -18.46
C ALA A 185 9.81 12.65 -17.80
N PHE A 186 8.65 13.07 -18.31
CA PHE A 186 7.35 12.67 -17.75
C PHE A 186 7.03 11.19 -17.99
N ALA A 187 7.68 10.58 -18.98
CA ALA A 187 7.69 9.13 -19.17
C ALA A 187 8.60 8.37 -18.18
N GLY A 188 9.32 9.06 -17.28
CA GLY A 188 10.29 8.43 -16.38
C GLY A 188 11.56 7.91 -17.07
N ALA A 189 11.81 8.30 -18.33
CA ALA A 189 12.89 7.78 -19.15
C ALA A 189 14.23 8.50 -18.93
N LEU A 190 14.23 9.69 -18.33
CA LEU A 190 15.43 10.49 -18.11
C LEU A 190 15.97 10.35 -16.69
N THR A 191 17.22 9.92 -16.58
CA THR A 191 17.95 9.83 -15.31
C THR A 191 18.54 11.18 -14.89
N ALA A 192 18.89 11.34 -13.61
CA ALA A 192 19.61 12.52 -13.12
C ALA A 192 20.94 12.74 -13.88
N LYS A 193 21.64 11.66 -14.24
CA LYS A 193 22.89 11.72 -15.01
C LYS A 193 22.67 12.35 -16.39
N MET A 194 21.63 11.93 -17.11
CA MET A 194 21.31 12.47 -18.44
C MET A 194 20.98 13.98 -18.39
N LEU A 195 20.38 14.45 -17.29
CA LEU A 195 20.10 15.87 -17.09
C LEU A 195 21.35 16.69 -16.81
N THR A 196 22.27 16.15 -16.01
CA THR A 196 23.58 16.77 -15.81
C THR A 196 24.44 16.74 -17.07
N GLU A 197 24.33 15.70 -17.91
CA GLU A 197 24.96 15.69 -19.22
C GLU A 197 24.38 16.77 -20.15
N TYR A 198 23.06 16.96 -20.15
CA TYR A 198 22.43 18.07 -20.89
C TYR A 198 22.94 19.43 -20.42
N SER A 199 23.00 19.67 -19.10
CA SER A 199 23.46 20.96 -18.56
C SER A 199 24.93 21.28 -18.90
N ARG A 200 25.77 20.26 -19.08
CA ARG A 200 27.15 20.41 -19.58
C ARG A 200 27.19 20.63 -21.09
N ALA A 201 26.38 19.89 -21.85
CA ALA A 201 26.39 19.95 -23.31
C ALA A 201 25.85 21.28 -23.85
N VAL A 202 24.84 21.89 -23.20
CA VAL A 202 24.34 23.20 -23.63
C VAL A 202 25.36 24.32 -23.37
N ALA A 203 26.16 24.20 -22.30
CA ALA A 203 27.22 25.16 -21.98
C ALA A 203 28.35 25.21 -23.02
N THR A 204 28.55 24.13 -23.80
CA THR A 204 29.53 24.11 -24.88
C THR A 204 28.97 24.61 -26.21
N ARG A 205 27.63 24.63 -26.37
CA ARG A 205 26.95 25.00 -27.62
C ARG A 205 26.39 26.42 -27.63
N ARG A 206 26.13 27.01 -26.46
CA ARG A 206 25.44 28.30 -26.31
C ARG A 206 26.24 29.27 -25.43
N PRO A 207 26.08 30.60 -25.62
CA PRO A 207 26.61 31.60 -24.70
C PRO A 207 26.16 31.34 -23.27
N ALA A 208 27.02 31.64 -22.29
CA ALA A 208 26.78 31.26 -20.91
C ALA A 208 25.45 31.79 -20.31
N PRO A 209 25.00 33.04 -20.56
CA PRO A 209 23.69 33.51 -20.12
C PRO A 209 22.51 32.72 -20.71
N GLU A 210 22.58 32.38 -22.01
CA GLU A 210 21.54 31.61 -22.68
C GLU A 210 21.51 30.17 -22.16
N ALA A 211 22.68 29.55 -21.97
CA ALA A 211 22.80 28.20 -21.40
C ALA A 211 22.20 28.10 -19.99
N TYR A 212 22.43 29.12 -19.15
CA TYR A 212 21.82 29.20 -17.82
C TYR A 212 20.29 29.23 -17.89
N GLU A 213 19.71 30.11 -18.71
CA GLU A 213 18.26 30.24 -18.84
C GLU A 213 17.58 29.00 -19.44
N LEU A 214 18.23 28.33 -20.40
CA LEU A 214 17.73 27.07 -20.97
C LEU A 214 17.62 25.97 -19.92
N VAL A 215 18.68 25.75 -19.12
CA VAL A 215 18.69 24.70 -18.08
C VAL A 215 17.74 25.06 -16.93
N ARG A 216 17.74 26.33 -16.51
CA ARG A 216 16.80 26.83 -15.48
C ARG A 216 15.35 26.61 -15.91
N THR A 217 15.00 27.00 -17.13
CA THR A 217 13.64 26.85 -17.67
C THR A 217 13.23 25.38 -17.77
N LEU A 218 14.11 24.51 -18.28
CA LEU A 218 13.84 23.07 -18.34
C LEU A 218 13.61 22.49 -16.94
N ALA A 219 14.47 22.82 -15.99
CA ALA A 219 14.40 22.29 -14.64
C ALA A 219 13.12 22.74 -13.92
N ILE A 220 12.74 24.03 -14.02
CA ILE A 220 11.50 24.55 -13.46
C ILE A 220 10.28 23.90 -14.12
N ARG A 221 10.23 23.80 -15.46
CA ARG A 221 9.09 23.16 -16.16
C ARG A 221 8.92 21.69 -15.80
N ARG A 222 10.01 20.95 -15.58
CA ARG A 222 9.95 19.56 -15.09
C ARG A 222 9.28 19.49 -13.72
N VAL A 223 9.63 20.41 -12.81
CA VAL A 223 9.05 20.44 -11.46
C VAL A 223 7.61 20.91 -11.47
N ALA A 224 7.29 21.93 -12.29
CA ALA A 224 5.93 22.39 -12.50
C ALA A 224 5.03 21.28 -13.07
N GLY A 225 5.55 20.44 -13.97
CA GLY A 225 4.84 19.27 -14.51
C GLY A 225 4.83 18.04 -13.60
N GLY A 226 5.27 18.16 -12.35
CA GLY A 226 5.08 17.13 -11.32
C GLY A 226 6.32 16.33 -10.93
N LEU A 227 7.45 16.44 -11.63
CA LEU A 227 8.66 15.66 -11.28
C LEU A 227 9.46 16.35 -10.17
N PRO A 228 9.98 15.65 -9.14
CA PRO A 228 10.85 16.31 -8.17
C PRO A 228 12.15 16.81 -8.84
N PRO A 229 12.82 17.84 -8.26
CA PRO A 229 14.15 18.23 -8.67
C PRO A 229 15.10 17.03 -8.64
N TYR A 230 15.98 16.93 -9.65
CA TYR A 230 17.02 15.91 -9.65
C TYR A 230 18.18 16.35 -8.73
N ALA A 231 18.88 15.38 -8.12
CA ALA A 231 19.86 15.65 -7.05
C ALA A 231 20.99 16.64 -7.45
N GLY A 232 21.41 16.66 -8.72
CA GLY A 232 22.45 17.55 -9.23
C GLY A 232 21.99 18.95 -9.64
N MET A 233 20.68 19.25 -9.57
CA MET A 233 20.09 20.47 -10.14
C MET A 233 20.71 21.76 -9.59
N ALA A 234 20.85 21.86 -8.26
CA ALA A 234 21.41 23.05 -7.62
C ALA A 234 22.87 23.29 -8.03
N GLU A 235 23.68 22.24 -8.15
CA GLU A 235 25.08 22.32 -8.58
C GLU A 235 25.20 22.75 -10.04
N ASP A 236 24.38 22.16 -10.91
CA ASP A 236 24.37 22.48 -12.33
C ASP A 236 23.99 23.94 -12.58
N LEU A 237 22.94 24.43 -11.92
CA LEU A 237 22.52 25.83 -12.03
C LEU A 237 23.55 26.79 -11.45
N ARG A 238 24.18 26.46 -10.31
CA ARG A 238 25.23 27.30 -9.71
C ARG A 238 26.45 27.42 -10.63
N ARG A 239 26.86 26.32 -11.25
CA ARG A 239 27.98 26.30 -12.22
C ARG A 239 27.66 27.18 -13.43
N LEU A 240 26.45 27.08 -13.98
CA LEU A 240 26.03 27.88 -15.14
C LEU A 240 25.85 29.36 -14.80
N ALA A 241 25.30 29.68 -13.62
CA ALA A 241 25.17 31.06 -13.15
C ALA A 241 26.54 31.75 -13.04
N LYS A 242 27.53 31.07 -12.45
CA LYS A 242 28.91 31.57 -12.38
C LYS A 242 29.51 31.79 -13.77
N ALA A 243 29.30 30.87 -14.70
CA ALA A 243 29.78 31.02 -16.07
C ALA A 243 29.10 32.19 -16.81
N ALA A 244 27.83 32.46 -16.51
CA ALA A 244 27.06 33.56 -17.07
C ALA A 244 27.39 34.93 -16.46
N GLY A 245 28.19 34.98 -15.38
CA GLY A 245 28.51 36.22 -14.67
C GLY A 245 27.34 36.80 -13.87
N VAL A 246 26.31 36.00 -13.59
CA VAL A 246 25.18 36.40 -12.72
C VAL A 246 25.43 35.93 -11.28
N ASP A 247 24.79 36.59 -10.31
CA ASP A 247 24.92 36.21 -8.89
C ASP A 247 24.30 34.83 -8.63
N ALA A 248 25.14 33.83 -8.44
CA ALA A 248 24.70 32.46 -8.25
C ALA A 248 23.89 32.24 -6.95
N GLU A 249 24.04 33.10 -5.95
CA GLU A 249 23.26 33.03 -4.70
C GLU A 249 21.87 33.63 -4.89
N GLU A 250 21.79 34.82 -5.50
CA GLU A 250 20.50 35.45 -5.86
C GLU A 250 19.68 34.52 -6.77
N GLN A 251 20.34 33.90 -7.74
CA GLN A 251 19.73 32.93 -8.63
C GLN A 251 19.24 31.67 -7.90
N ALA A 252 20.01 31.14 -6.95
CA ALA A 252 19.60 29.99 -6.16
C ALA A 252 18.36 30.29 -5.30
N GLU A 253 18.26 31.51 -4.75
CA GLU A 253 17.07 32.00 -4.04
C GLU A 253 15.85 32.13 -4.96
N ALA A 254 16.02 32.74 -6.13
CA ALA A 254 14.94 32.87 -7.10
C ALA A 254 14.39 31.50 -7.52
N VAL A 255 15.29 30.51 -7.73
CA VAL A 255 14.90 29.15 -8.09
C VAL A 255 14.16 28.46 -6.95
N ILE A 256 14.71 28.38 -5.73
CA ILE A 256 14.04 27.65 -4.64
C ILE A 256 12.71 28.30 -4.26
N ARG A 257 12.58 29.63 -4.33
CA ARG A 257 11.30 30.32 -4.13
C ARG A 257 10.22 29.84 -5.09
N GLN A 258 10.55 29.71 -6.38
CA GLN A 258 9.61 29.17 -7.38
C GLN A 258 9.33 27.69 -7.14
N LEU A 259 10.36 26.90 -6.82
CA LEU A 259 10.20 25.47 -6.57
C LEU A 259 9.22 25.19 -5.43
N LEU A 260 9.29 25.94 -4.32
CA LEU A 260 8.40 25.78 -3.16
C LEU A 260 6.91 25.92 -3.51
N ALA A 261 6.56 26.64 -4.58
CA ALA A 261 5.18 26.77 -5.05
C ALA A 261 4.63 25.47 -5.67
N PHE A 262 5.50 24.56 -6.13
CA PHE A 262 5.08 23.34 -6.82
C PHE A 262 4.85 22.16 -5.87
N PRO A 263 3.72 21.44 -5.97
CA PRO A 263 3.44 20.24 -5.17
C PRO A 263 4.52 19.15 -5.28
N ALA A 264 5.19 19.07 -6.44
CA ALA A 264 6.26 18.12 -6.71
C ALA A 264 7.43 18.18 -5.71
N MET A 265 7.63 19.31 -5.04
CA MET A 265 8.67 19.47 -4.03
C MET A 265 8.53 18.53 -2.85
N THR A 266 7.30 18.09 -2.52
CA THR A 266 7.06 17.09 -1.48
C THR A 266 7.87 15.82 -1.74
N ARG A 267 8.06 15.40 -3.00
CA ARG A 267 8.78 14.18 -3.36
C ARG A 267 10.30 14.37 -3.50
N SER A 268 10.84 15.53 -3.12
CA SER A 268 12.27 15.81 -3.22
C SER A 268 13.08 14.95 -2.26
N SER A 269 14.25 14.49 -2.70
CA SER A 269 15.18 13.76 -1.84
C SER A 269 15.85 14.69 -0.83
N GLU A 270 16.37 14.11 0.25
CA GLU A 270 17.15 14.84 1.26
C GLU A 270 18.34 15.60 0.63
N ALA A 271 18.97 15.04 -0.41
CA ALA A 271 20.07 15.69 -1.12
C ALA A 271 19.66 17.03 -1.77
N VAL A 272 18.45 17.11 -2.32
CA VAL A 272 17.92 18.36 -2.91
C VAL A 272 17.73 19.41 -1.82
N TRP A 273 17.11 19.04 -0.70
CA TRP A 273 16.91 19.95 0.43
C TRP A 273 18.24 20.44 1.02
N LYS A 274 19.24 19.57 1.15
CA LYS A 274 20.60 19.95 1.57
C LYS A 274 21.25 20.92 0.58
N ALA A 275 21.12 20.68 -0.71
CA ALA A 275 21.73 21.52 -1.74
C ALA A 275 21.14 22.94 -1.80
N TYR A 276 19.86 23.10 -1.44
CA TYR A 276 19.18 24.40 -1.35
C TYR A 276 19.08 24.95 0.08
N ARG A 277 19.72 24.31 1.07
CA ARG A 277 19.60 24.71 2.48
C ARG A 277 19.95 26.18 2.70
N THR A 278 21.14 26.61 2.28
CA THR A 278 21.62 28.00 2.50
C THR A 278 20.70 29.07 1.89
N PRO A 279 20.35 29.03 0.59
CA PRO A 279 19.44 30.02 0.02
C PRO A 279 18.04 29.94 0.65
N LEU A 280 17.56 28.75 1.01
CA LEU A 280 16.27 28.59 1.69
C LEU A 280 16.25 29.27 3.06
N LEU A 281 17.31 29.12 3.87
CA LEU A 281 17.41 29.77 5.19
C LEU A 281 17.49 31.29 5.07
N ARG A 282 18.20 31.81 4.06
CA ARG A 282 18.29 33.25 3.81
C ARG A 282 16.93 33.84 3.43
N LEU A 283 16.20 33.15 2.56
CA LEU A 283 14.82 33.49 2.22
C LEU A 283 13.90 33.47 3.43
N ALA A 284 13.93 32.37 4.19
CA ALA A 284 13.09 32.19 5.37
C ALA A 284 13.33 33.26 6.44
N LYS A 285 14.54 33.82 6.54
CA LYS A 285 14.86 34.90 7.48
C LYS A 285 14.08 36.19 7.18
N HIS A 286 13.86 36.53 5.92
CA HIS A 286 13.28 37.81 5.52
C HIS A 286 11.85 37.70 4.94
N ASP A 287 11.40 36.50 4.59
CA ASP A 287 10.09 36.26 3.97
C ASP A 287 9.23 35.31 4.83
N PRO A 288 8.24 35.84 5.59
CA PRO A 288 7.33 35.03 6.38
C PRO A 288 6.50 34.03 5.55
N ALA A 289 6.22 34.33 4.27
CA ALA A 289 5.46 33.44 3.41
C ALA A 289 6.24 32.16 3.09
N VAL A 290 7.58 32.23 3.04
CA VAL A 290 8.44 31.05 2.89
C VAL A 290 8.34 30.15 4.12
N ARG A 291 8.35 30.71 5.34
CA ARG A 291 8.17 29.93 6.58
C ARG A 291 6.80 29.26 6.65
N ALA A 292 5.75 30.01 6.33
CA ALA A 292 4.39 29.46 6.24
C ALA A 292 4.32 28.31 5.21
N ARG A 293 4.95 28.49 4.05
CA ARG A 293 4.99 27.46 3.01
C ARG A 293 5.78 26.22 3.44
N LEU A 294 6.88 26.37 4.17
CA LEU A 294 7.63 25.25 4.73
C LEU A 294 6.79 24.45 5.74
N ALA A 295 5.95 25.11 6.55
CA ALA A 295 5.05 24.43 7.47
C ALA A 295 3.99 23.56 6.75
N GLU A 296 3.62 23.91 5.50
CA GLU A 296 2.67 23.15 4.71
C GLU A 296 3.27 21.94 3.97
N ILE A 297 4.60 21.91 3.82
CA ILE A 297 5.30 20.84 3.09
C ILE A 297 5.62 19.69 4.06
N PHE A 298 5.23 18.49 3.67
CA PHE A 298 5.57 17.24 4.35
C PHE A 298 6.36 16.38 3.37
N PRO A 299 7.70 16.25 3.50
CA PRO A 299 8.51 15.54 2.53
C PRO A 299 8.16 14.05 2.43
N GLU A 300 7.76 13.64 1.23
CA GLU A 300 7.47 12.27 0.84
C GLU A 300 8.45 11.74 -0.22
N PRO A 301 9.76 11.61 0.08
CA PRO A 301 10.71 11.06 -0.88
C PRO A 301 10.34 9.60 -1.24
N PRO A 302 10.65 9.15 -2.48
CA PRO A 302 10.40 7.78 -2.89
C PRO A 302 11.26 6.80 -2.07
N GLY A 303 10.66 5.69 -1.65
CA GLY A 303 11.30 4.66 -0.82
C GLY A 303 10.46 4.34 0.42
N TRP A 304 10.06 3.07 0.58
CA TRP A 304 9.14 2.65 1.65
C TRP A 304 9.74 2.78 3.06
N SER A 305 11.07 2.79 3.20
CA SER A 305 11.79 2.85 4.48
C SER A 305 12.52 4.18 4.75
N THR A 306 12.40 5.18 3.87
CA THR A 306 13.14 6.44 4.02
C THR A 306 12.43 7.38 5.00
N ASP A 307 12.87 7.42 6.26
CA ASP A 307 12.42 8.41 7.24
C ASP A 307 13.32 9.66 7.20
N VAL A 308 12.74 10.82 6.85
CA VAL A 308 13.42 12.12 6.81
C VAL A 308 12.93 13.07 7.89
N THR A 309 12.17 12.57 8.87
CA THR A 309 11.55 13.41 9.92
C THR A 309 12.60 14.21 10.67
N ASP A 310 13.67 13.55 11.13
CA ASP A 310 14.71 14.19 11.93
C ASP A 310 15.37 15.35 11.17
N PHE A 311 15.76 15.12 9.92
CA PHE A 311 16.31 16.12 9.00
C PHE A 311 15.31 17.25 8.72
N TRP A 312 14.04 16.92 8.45
CA TRP A 312 13.04 17.91 8.12
C TRP A 312 12.75 18.84 9.31
N LEU A 313 12.61 18.30 10.51
CA LEU A 313 12.42 19.09 11.72
C LEU A 313 13.63 20.00 12.01
N GLU A 314 14.85 19.53 11.75
CA GLU A 314 16.06 20.35 11.87
C GLU A 314 16.07 21.51 10.87
N LEU A 315 15.62 21.28 9.64
CA LEU A 315 15.49 22.34 8.63
C LEU A 315 14.39 23.35 9.02
N LEU A 316 13.24 22.89 9.51
CA LEU A 316 12.16 23.77 9.98
C LEU A 316 12.58 24.63 11.17
N ASP A 317 13.35 24.06 12.10
CA ASP A 317 13.91 24.77 13.26
C ASP A 317 14.88 25.87 12.78
N ALA A 318 15.84 25.51 11.93
CA ALA A 318 16.81 26.46 11.36
C ALA A 318 16.16 27.57 10.52
N ALA A 319 15.04 27.28 9.86
CA ALA A 319 14.28 28.25 9.07
C ALA A 319 13.37 29.17 9.92
N GLY A 320 13.30 28.98 11.25
CA GLY A 320 12.38 29.68 12.14
C GLY A 320 10.91 29.32 11.89
N THR A 321 10.64 28.19 11.23
CA THR A 321 9.28 27.74 10.92
C THR A 321 8.62 27.12 12.16
N LEU A 322 9.40 26.51 13.05
CA LEU A 322 8.85 26.01 14.32
C LEU A 322 8.42 27.14 15.26
N ASP A 323 9.08 28.30 15.22
CA ASP A 323 8.63 29.50 15.95
C ASP A 323 7.26 29.97 15.46
N LEU A 324 7.01 29.92 14.15
CA LEU A 324 5.70 30.24 13.58
C LEU A 324 4.61 29.29 14.09
N LEU A 325 4.92 28.00 14.28
CA LEU A 325 3.97 27.03 14.83
C LEU A 325 3.72 27.22 16.32
N ARG A 326 4.64 27.87 17.05
CA ARG A 326 4.48 28.23 18.47
C ARG A 326 3.65 29.50 18.66
N ASP A 327 3.70 30.42 17.70
CA ASP A 327 3.03 31.71 17.76
C ASP A 327 1.50 31.55 17.75
N GLU A 328 0.85 32.09 18.78
CA GLU A 328 -0.62 32.09 18.89
C GLU A 328 -1.30 32.97 17.84
N ALA A 329 -0.60 34.01 17.35
CA ALA A 329 -1.11 34.90 16.31
C ALA A 329 -1.00 34.29 14.90
N ALA A 330 -0.30 33.17 14.74
CA ALA A 330 -0.15 32.51 13.45
C ALA A 330 -1.46 31.83 13.00
N THR A 331 -1.75 31.90 11.70
CA THR A 331 -2.91 31.25 11.08
C THR A 331 -2.75 29.73 10.93
N VAL A 332 -1.52 29.21 11.08
CA VAL A 332 -1.21 27.79 10.93
C VAL A 332 -1.54 27.06 12.24
N SER A 333 -2.45 26.07 12.18
CA SER A 333 -2.78 25.23 13.34
C SER A 333 -1.67 24.22 13.61
N ALA A 334 -1.06 24.31 14.81
CA ALA A 334 -0.08 23.36 15.31
C ALA A 334 -0.68 21.96 15.43
N ALA A 335 -1.95 21.85 15.84
CA ALA A 335 -2.64 20.58 15.90
C ALA A 335 -2.76 19.93 14.53
N ARG A 336 -3.17 20.69 13.49
CA ARG A 336 -3.31 20.13 12.12
C ARG A 336 -1.97 19.76 11.52
N TRP A 337 -0.94 20.54 11.83
CA TRP A 337 0.42 20.23 11.42
C TRP A 337 0.91 18.91 12.04
N LEU A 338 0.69 18.71 13.35
CA LEU A 338 1.06 17.48 14.06
C LEU A 338 0.33 16.25 13.50
N GLU A 339 -0.99 16.35 13.27
CA GLU A 339 -1.76 15.23 12.69
C GLU A 339 -1.24 14.81 11.32
N ARG A 340 -0.92 15.78 10.45
CA ARG A 340 -0.38 15.49 9.11
C ARG A 340 1.00 14.84 9.19
N LEU A 341 1.86 15.33 10.09
CA LEU A 341 3.17 14.72 10.31
C LEU A 341 3.05 13.28 10.79
N MET A 342 2.11 13.01 11.71
CA MET A 342 1.90 11.67 12.27
C MET A 342 1.30 10.70 11.26
N ALA A 343 0.32 11.14 10.47
CA ALA A 343 -0.24 10.35 9.37
C ALA A 343 0.82 9.96 8.33
N LEU A 344 1.79 10.83 8.06
CA LEU A 344 2.89 10.51 7.14
C LEU A 344 3.87 9.50 7.77
N ARG A 345 4.27 9.71 9.02
CA ARG A 345 5.18 8.79 9.75
C ARG A 345 4.58 7.40 9.94
N GLU A 346 3.27 7.31 10.05
CA GLU A 346 2.57 6.03 10.14
C GLU A 346 2.82 5.09 8.96
N ARG A 347 2.97 5.65 7.75
CA ARG A 347 3.18 4.89 6.52
C ARG A 347 4.60 4.33 6.37
N ARG A 348 5.50 4.59 7.33
CA ARG A 348 6.94 4.34 7.24
C ARG A 348 7.46 3.55 8.43
N SER A 349 8.66 3.00 8.30
CA SER A 349 9.39 2.39 9.43
C SER A 349 9.60 3.42 10.54
N ARG A 350 8.87 3.28 11.65
CA ARG A 350 8.92 4.20 12.79
C ARG A 350 10.14 3.92 13.65
N ARG A 351 11.17 4.76 13.52
CA ARG A 351 12.23 4.86 14.52
C ARG A 351 11.94 6.05 15.42
N ARG A 352 12.31 5.93 16.69
CA ARG A 352 12.23 7.00 17.67
C ARG A 352 13.02 8.21 17.17
N CYS A 353 12.42 9.39 17.31
CA CYS A 353 13.01 10.65 16.88
C CYS A 353 12.97 11.63 18.07
N GLU A 354 14.10 11.79 18.75
CA GLU A 354 14.25 12.71 19.87
C GLU A 354 13.85 14.15 19.50
N ARG A 355 14.22 14.61 18.31
CA ARG A 355 13.85 15.95 17.83
C ARG A 355 12.34 16.11 17.71
N LEU A 356 11.62 15.10 17.22
CA LEU A 356 10.16 15.13 17.16
C LEU A 356 9.56 15.27 18.56
N ILE A 357 10.04 14.46 19.50
CA ILE A 357 9.56 14.45 20.89
C ILE A 357 9.77 15.83 21.54
N ARG A 358 10.95 16.44 21.34
CA ARG A 358 11.25 17.81 21.80
C ARG A 358 10.34 18.84 21.14
N VAL A 359 10.18 18.80 19.81
CA VAL A 359 9.33 19.75 19.08
C VAL A 359 7.87 19.66 19.54
N VAL A 360 7.35 18.45 19.77
CA VAL A 360 5.99 18.28 20.30
C VAL A 360 5.89 18.84 21.72
N ALA A 361 6.89 18.61 22.58
CA ALA A 361 6.92 19.18 23.92
C ALA A 361 6.89 20.72 23.89
N ASP A 362 7.66 21.34 23.00
CA ASP A 362 7.67 22.79 22.81
C ASP A 362 6.33 23.33 22.27
N LEU A 363 5.58 22.52 21.52
CA LEU A 363 4.27 22.87 20.97
C LEU A 363 3.10 22.63 21.95
N VAL A 364 3.32 21.94 23.08
CA VAL A 364 2.25 21.63 24.05
C VAL A 364 1.43 22.86 24.47
N PRO A 365 2.03 24.01 24.86
CA PRO A 365 1.25 25.20 25.24
C PRO A 365 0.30 25.66 24.12
N ARG A 366 0.80 25.67 22.88
CA ARG A 366 0.02 26.04 21.70
C ARG A 366 -1.10 25.03 21.41
N LEU A 367 -0.80 23.73 21.47
CA LEU A 367 -1.76 22.66 21.25
C LEU A 367 -2.92 22.71 22.27
N ARG A 368 -2.61 23.02 23.53
CA ARG A 368 -3.62 23.26 24.56
C ARG A 368 -4.46 24.50 24.26
N ALA A 369 -3.81 25.61 23.89
CA ALA A 369 -4.49 26.87 23.58
C ALA A 369 -5.46 26.74 22.39
N GLU A 370 -5.12 25.92 21.38
CA GLU A 370 -6.03 25.61 20.27
C GLU A 370 -7.26 24.80 20.71
N GLY A 371 -7.19 24.06 21.83
CA GLY A 371 -8.29 23.28 22.39
C GLY A 371 -8.81 22.14 21.49
N ARG A 372 -8.19 21.93 20.33
CA ARG A 372 -8.63 20.96 19.33
C ARG A 372 -8.10 19.57 19.66
N ARG A 373 -8.98 18.57 19.62
CA ARG A 373 -8.58 17.16 19.74
C ARG A 373 -7.63 16.78 18.60
N VAL A 374 -6.50 16.15 18.93
CA VAL A 374 -5.45 15.71 17.99
C VAL A 374 -5.54 14.21 17.75
N THR A 375 -5.49 13.82 16.48
CA THR A 375 -5.41 12.42 16.04
C THR A 375 -3.95 12.04 15.74
N LEU A 376 -3.33 11.23 16.60
CA LEU A 376 -1.91 10.87 16.48
C LEU A 376 -1.66 9.61 15.63
N TRP A 377 -2.71 8.87 15.27
CA TRP A 377 -2.65 7.67 14.41
C TRP A 377 -3.98 7.48 13.69
N SER A 378 -3.97 6.75 12.57
CA SER A 378 -5.17 6.39 11.83
C SER A 378 -5.60 4.94 12.08
N GLY A 379 -6.89 4.75 12.34
CA GLY A 379 -7.48 3.43 12.55
C GLY A 379 -7.07 2.81 13.88
N PHE A 380 -6.11 1.89 13.86
CA PHE A 380 -5.87 0.98 14.98
C PHE A 380 -4.78 1.48 15.95
N ALA A 381 -5.00 1.27 17.26
CA ALA A 381 -4.08 1.67 18.33
C ALA A 381 -2.67 1.08 18.23
N HIS A 382 -2.47 -0.07 17.57
CA HIS A 382 -1.13 -0.65 17.34
C HIS A 382 -0.22 0.29 16.50
N ARG A 383 -0.81 1.31 15.89
CA ARG A 383 -0.14 2.38 15.14
C ARG A 383 0.04 3.65 15.99
N ALA A 384 0.00 3.60 17.31
CA ALA A 384 0.39 4.77 18.13
C ALA A 384 1.92 4.94 18.16
N ASP A 385 2.40 6.19 18.21
CA ASP A 385 3.77 6.52 18.62
C ASP A 385 3.73 6.83 20.13
N LEU A 386 4.23 5.91 20.95
CA LEU A 386 4.06 5.97 22.40
C LEU A 386 4.81 7.15 23.05
N ASP A 387 5.96 7.53 22.48
CA ASP A 387 6.74 8.65 23.02
C ASP A 387 6.03 9.98 22.73
N VAL A 388 5.49 10.17 21.53
CA VAL A 388 4.70 11.37 21.18
C VAL A 388 3.37 11.41 21.94
N LEU A 389 2.69 10.28 22.09
CA LEU A 389 1.47 10.16 22.89
C LEU A 389 1.72 10.55 24.34
N ASP A 390 2.80 10.04 24.96
CA ASP A 390 3.15 10.38 26.35
C ASP A 390 3.40 11.88 26.53
N VAL A 391 4.11 12.53 25.60
CA VAL A 391 4.32 13.99 25.65
C VAL A 391 3.00 14.75 25.58
N CYS A 392 2.09 14.36 24.68
CA CYS A 392 0.79 15.01 24.53
C CYS A 392 -0.07 14.85 25.79
N LEU A 393 -0.16 13.64 26.35
CA LEU A 393 -0.93 13.36 27.56
C LEU A 393 -0.32 14.06 28.79
N ALA A 394 1.01 14.02 28.95
CA ALA A 394 1.70 14.71 30.04
C ALA A 394 1.48 16.24 29.96
N GLY A 395 1.39 16.77 28.75
CA GLY A 395 1.08 18.16 28.47
C GLY A 395 -0.39 18.53 28.65
N GLY A 396 -1.31 17.57 28.81
CA GLY A 396 -2.76 17.83 28.84
C GLY A 396 -3.33 18.26 27.48
N VAL A 397 -2.71 17.84 26.38
CA VAL A 397 -3.24 18.03 25.03
C VAL A 397 -4.41 17.05 24.82
N PRO A 398 -5.58 17.50 24.35
CA PRO A 398 -6.70 16.60 24.09
C PRO A 398 -6.36 15.68 22.90
N VAL A 399 -6.25 14.38 23.13
CA VAL A 399 -5.97 13.36 22.10
C VAL A 399 -7.23 12.54 21.81
N VAL A 400 -7.44 12.20 20.54
CA VAL A 400 -8.47 11.23 20.13
C VAL A 400 -7.98 9.82 20.43
N ILE A 401 -8.67 9.13 21.35
CA ILE A 401 -8.39 7.75 21.74
C ILE A 401 -9.68 6.96 21.48
N ASP A 402 -9.76 6.38 20.28
CA ASP A 402 -10.87 5.52 19.88
C ASP A 402 -10.70 4.14 20.50
N SER A 403 -11.79 3.61 21.06
CA SER A 403 -11.80 2.45 21.97
C SER A 403 -11.96 1.11 21.28
N ASP A 404 -11.87 1.05 19.95
CA ASP A 404 -12.26 -0.14 19.20
C ASP A 404 -11.16 -1.20 19.24
N SER A 405 -11.25 -2.03 20.30
CA SER A 405 -10.69 -3.38 20.45
C SER A 405 -9.29 -3.55 19.86
N GLY A 406 -8.31 -2.89 20.47
CA GLY A 406 -6.90 -3.05 20.14
C GLY A 406 -5.98 -3.09 21.37
N ALA A 407 -4.69 -3.10 21.08
CA ALA A 407 -3.58 -2.95 22.01
C ALA A 407 -2.56 -1.98 21.39
N PHE A 408 -1.77 -1.30 22.22
CA PHE A 408 -0.60 -0.58 21.72
C PHE A 408 0.46 -1.57 21.27
N ASN A 409 1.19 -1.26 20.19
CA ASN A 409 2.33 -2.07 19.79
C ASN A 409 3.57 -1.66 20.59
N VAL A 410 3.76 -2.28 21.76
CA VAL A 410 4.86 -1.97 22.68
C VAL A 410 6.19 -2.57 22.20
N SER A 411 6.15 -3.64 21.41
CA SER A 411 7.34 -4.38 20.95
C SER A 411 8.34 -3.49 20.19
N PRO A 412 7.98 -2.71 19.14
CA PRO A 412 8.90 -1.78 18.50
C PRO A 412 9.49 -0.73 19.47
N TRP A 413 8.69 -0.22 20.40
CA TRP A 413 9.14 0.77 21.38
C TRP A 413 10.21 0.19 22.32
N VAL A 414 10.05 -1.08 22.74
CA VAL A 414 11.03 -1.83 23.55
C VAL A 414 12.34 -2.04 22.79
N HIS A 415 12.27 -2.45 21.52
CA HIS A 415 13.44 -2.76 20.71
C HIS A 415 14.19 -1.52 20.20
N ASP A 416 13.52 -0.38 20.12
CA ASP A 416 14.16 0.87 19.75
C ASP A 416 15.03 1.40 20.90
N VAL A 417 16.34 1.46 20.69
CA VAL A 417 17.34 2.00 21.63
C VAL A 417 17.77 3.43 21.31
N GLY A 418 17.11 4.08 20.35
CA GLY A 418 17.35 5.47 19.99
C GLY A 418 17.00 6.44 21.14
N PRO A 419 17.63 7.63 21.16
CA PRO A 419 17.43 8.62 22.22
C PRO A 419 16.00 9.20 22.24
N GLY A 420 15.63 9.83 23.35
CA GLY A 420 14.32 10.47 23.54
C GLY A 420 13.24 9.58 24.16
N ARG A 421 13.56 8.35 24.60
CA ARG A 421 12.60 7.42 25.21
C ARG A 421 11.88 8.07 26.40
N ARG A 422 10.55 8.04 26.37
CA ARG A 422 9.66 8.54 27.44
C ARG A 422 9.46 7.51 28.55
N ASP A 423 9.01 7.98 29.71
CA ASP A 423 8.75 7.09 30.86
C ASP A 423 7.34 6.47 30.86
N LEU A 424 6.51 6.84 29.87
CA LEU A 424 5.14 6.39 29.65
C LEU A 424 4.18 6.61 30.84
N ARG A 425 4.53 7.47 31.81
CA ARG A 425 3.68 7.72 32.98
C ARG A 425 2.35 8.33 32.62
N ALA A 426 2.32 9.25 31.65
CA ALA A 426 1.07 9.90 31.26
C ALA A 426 0.17 8.95 30.47
N VAL A 427 0.76 8.05 29.68
CA VAL A 427 0.03 6.96 29.01
C VAL A 427 -0.59 6.00 30.02
N ALA A 428 0.15 5.62 31.07
CA ALA A 428 -0.35 4.74 32.12
C ALA A 428 -1.43 5.42 33.00
N ALA A 429 -1.35 6.74 33.19
CA ALA A 429 -2.30 7.50 34.01
C ALA A 429 -3.67 7.72 33.32
N ASP A 430 -3.73 7.73 31.98
CA ASP A 430 -5.01 7.82 31.27
C ASP A 430 -5.74 6.47 31.29
N PRO A 431 -6.99 6.39 31.79
CA PRO A 431 -7.70 5.11 31.96
C PRO A 431 -7.87 4.29 30.67
N ARG A 432 -8.06 4.95 29.51
CA ARG A 432 -8.23 4.24 28.23
C ARG A 432 -6.89 3.76 27.70
N CYS A 433 -5.88 4.62 27.71
CA CYS A 433 -4.52 4.26 27.31
C CYS A 433 -3.92 3.18 28.21
N ARG A 434 -4.23 3.17 29.51
CA ARG A 434 -3.77 2.15 30.46
C ARG A 434 -4.18 0.74 30.02
N VAL A 435 -5.44 0.55 29.63
CA VAL A 435 -5.95 -0.75 29.16
C VAL A 435 -5.25 -1.17 27.86
N LEU A 436 -5.06 -0.25 26.92
CA LEU A 436 -4.36 -0.52 25.66
C LEU A 436 -2.86 -0.84 25.87
N LEU A 437 -2.23 -0.15 26.82
CA LEU A 437 -0.83 -0.38 27.21
C LEU A 437 -0.67 -1.72 27.91
N ALA A 438 -1.61 -2.12 28.78
CA ALA A 438 -1.58 -3.41 29.48
C ALA A 438 -1.63 -4.60 28.51
N ARG A 439 -2.56 -4.55 27.56
CA ARG A 439 -2.66 -5.57 26.50
C ARG A 439 -1.38 -5.61 25.66
N GLY A 440 -0.89 -4.45 25.24
CA GLY A 440 0.34 -4.36 24.44
C GLY A 440 1.58 -4.84 25.17
N ALA A 441 1.65 -4.60 26.48
CA ALA A 441 2.73 -5.04 27.35
C ALA A 441 2.72 -6.57 27.53
N ALA A 442 1.54 -7.16 27.72
CA ALA A 442 1.36 -8.61 27.76
C ALA A 442 1.76 -9.28 26.43
N ASP A 443 1.28 -8.74 25.29
CA ASP A 443 1.63 -9.24 23.96
C ASP A 443 3.16 -9.17 23.73
N THR A 444 3.77 -8.06 24.14
CA THR A 444 5.22 -7.87 24.02
C THR A 444 6.00 -8.82 24.92
N LEU A 445 5.54 -9.06 26.15
CA LEU A 445 6.17 -10.00 27.06
C LEU A 445 6.19 -11.43 26.47
N SER A 446 5.05 -11.86 25.91
CA SER A 446 4.93 -13.15 25.23
C SER A 446 5.89 -13.24 24.04
N GLN A 447 5.87 -12.25 23.14
CA GLN A 447 6.75 -12.23 21.96
C GLN A 447 8.25 -12.27 22.32
N LEU A 448 8.65 -11.56 23.37
CA LEU A 448 10.04 -11.55 23.83
C LEU A 448 10.45 -12.91 24.39
N HIS A 449 9.56 -13.58 25.15
CA HIS A 449 9.81 -14.90 25.70
C HIS A 449 9.91 -15.96 24.60
N ASP A 450 8.97 -15.97 23.66
CA ASP A 450 8.95 -16.91 22.53
C ASP A 450 10.24 -16.83 21.70
N ARG A 451 10.78 -15.61 21.51
CA ARG A 451 12.05 -15.39 20.80
C ARG A 451 13.27 -15.82 21.60
N GLN A 452 13.23 -15.68 22.93
CA GLN A 452 14.33 -16.05 23.82
C GLN A 452 14.45 -17.57 23.98
N GLY A 453 13.33 -18.30 23.91
CA GLY A 453 13.24 -19.73 24.21
C GLY A 453 13.09 -19.99 25.71
N SER A 454 13.58 -21.15 26.18
CA SER A 454 13.43 -21.55 27.59
C SER A 454 14.30 -20.70 28.53
N GLY A 455 13.70 -19.77 29.26
CA GLY A 455 14.34 -19.02 30.34
C GLY A 455 13.84 -17.58 30.52
N PRO A 456 14.24 -16.90 31.61
CA PRO A 456 13.86 -15.52 31.84
C PRO A 456 14.55 -14.57 30.86
N LEU A 457 13.91 -13.42 30.63
CA LEU A 457 14.45 -12.34 29.83
C LEU A 457 15.73 -11.78 30.46
N PRO A 458 16.65 -11.22 29.64
CA PRO A 458 17.87 -10.62 30.14
C PRO A 458 17.59 -9.54 31.20
N ALA A 459 18.32 -9.56 32.31
CA ALA A 459 18.09 -8.64 33.44
C ALA A 459 18.05 -7.17 33.02
N ARG A 460 18.96 -6.73 32.12
CA ARG A 460 18.97 -5.36 31.59
C ARG A 460 17.69 -4.99 30.85
N LEU A 461 17.11 -5.90 30.07
CA LEU A 461 15.85 -5.65 29.37
C LEU A 461 14.71 -5.43 30.39
N VAL A 462 14.68 -6.27 31.43
CA VAL A 462 13.70 -6.18 32.51
C VAL A 462 13.86 -4.87 33.29
N THR A 463 15.08 -4.49 33.68
CA THR A 463 15.31 -3.30 34.52
C THR A 463 15.26 -1.98 33.74
N GLU A 464 15.86 -1.91 32.56
CA GLU A 464 16.05 -0.64 31.83
C GLU A 464 14.92 -0.33 30.86
N THR A 465 14.20 -1.35 30.37
CA THR A 465 13.13 -1.16 29.38
C THR A 465 11.77 -1.50 29.94
N LEU A 466 11.56 -2.73 30.42
CA LEU A 466 10.29 -3.11 31.04
C LEU A 466 10.09 -2.40 32.40
N GLY A 467 11.18 -2.05 33.07
CA GLY A 467 11.21 -1.27 34.31
C GLY A 467 10.94 0.23 34.13
N THR A 468 10.70 0.71 32.90
CA THR A 468 10.28 2.09 32.63
C THR A 468 9.00 2.41 33.40
N ALA A 469 8.91 3.56 34.06
CA ALA A 469 7.93 3.80 35.13
C ALA A 469 6.47 3.43 34.80
N GLY A 470 5.92 3.94 33.69
CA GLY A 470 4.54 3.64 33.28
C GLY A 470 4.34 2.19 32.80
N LEU A 471 5.35 1.61 32.13
CA LEU A 471 5.29 0.22 31.68
C LEU A 471 5.41 -0.76 32.87
N ARG A 472 6.29 -0.46 33.84
CA ARG A 472 6.46 -1.21 35.08
C ARG A 472 5.17 -1.26 35.88
N GLU A 473 4.50 -0.12 36.03
CA GLU A 473 3.25 -0.03 36.79
C GLU A 473 2.18 -0.95 36.21
N VAL A 474 1.96 -0.85 34.89
CA VAL A 474 0.97 -1.65 34.18
C VAL A 474 1.37 -3.14 34.13
N LEU A 475 2.65 -3.46 33.94
CA LEU A 475 3.13 -4.83 33.98
C LEU A 475 2.98 -5.45 35.38
N ALA A 476 3.32 -4.71 36.43
CA ALA A 476 3.21 -5.21 37.80
C ALA A 476 1.75 -5.54 38.14
N GLU A 477 0.82 -4.63 37.82
CA GLU A 477 -0.62 -4.89 38.00
C GLU A 477 -1.11 -6.09 37.20
N LEU A 478 -0.73 -6.17 35.92
CA LEU A 478 -1.09 -7.29 35.06
C LEU A 478 -0.60 -8.62 35.64
N LEU A 479 0.65 -8.68 36.09
CA LEU A 479 1.23 -9.90 36.68
C LEU A 479 0.55 -10.27 38.00
N VAL A 480 0.19 -9.29 38.84
CA VAL A 480 -0.55 -9.52 40.09
C VAL A 480 -1.96 -10.03 39.80
N GLU A 481 -2.70 -9.38 38.90
CA GLU A 481 -4.05 -9.81 38.48
C GLU A 481 -4.03 -11.25 37.95
N ARG A 482 -3.00 -11.60 37.17
CA ARG A 482 -2.82 -12.95 36.63
C ARG A 482 -2.52 -13.96 37.73
N ALA A 483 -1.58 -13.66 38.62
CA ALA A 483 -1.25 -14.53 39.74
C ALA A 483 -2.45 -14.74 40.68
N ALA A 484 -3.27 -13.71 40.91
CA ALA A 484 -4.47 -13.80 41.73
C ALA A 484 -5.54 -14.74 41.12
N ARG A 485 -5.67 -14.78 39.79
CA ARG A 485 -6.61 -15.70 39.10
C ARG A 485 -6.23 -17.17 39.22
N VAL A 486 -4.97 -17.49 39.48
CA VAL A 486 -4.48 -18.87 39.56
C VAL A 486 -5.16 -19.63 40.72
N SER A 487 -5.34 -18.99 41.86
CA SER A 487 -5.90 -19.62 43.07
C SER A 487 -7.36 -20.06 42.89
N GLU A 488 -8.10 -19.43 41.98
CA GLU A 488 -9.50 -19.72 41.63
C GLU A 488 -9.63 -20.49 40.31
N GLY A 489 -8.56 -20.57 39.52
CA GLY A 489 -8.55 -21.15 38.18
C GLY A 489 -8.33 -22.67 38.11
N THR A 490 -8.01 -23.12 36.90
CA THR A 490 -7.68 -24.51 36.54
C THR A 490 -6.17 -24.66 36.30
N VAL A 491 -5.70 -25.90 36.07
CA VAL A 491 -4.30 -26.21 35.74
C VAL A 491 -3.86 -25.48 34.47
N ILE A 492 -4.76 -25.28 33.50
CA ILE A 492 -4.48 -24.47 32.29
C ILE A 492 -4.22 -23.02 32.69
N GLY A 493 -5.06 -22.44 33.55
CA GLY A 493 -4.85 -21.08 34.04
C GLY A 493 -3.55 -20.93 34.85
N LEU A 494 -3.17 -21.95 35.61
CA LEU A 494 -1.88 -22.01 36.30
C LEU A 494 -0.70 -22.08 35.31
N ASP A 495 -0.77 -22.95 34.30
CA ASP A 495 0.26 -23.08 33.26
C ASP A 495 0.42 -21.79 32.46
N GLU A 496 -0.68 -21.14 32.06
CA GLU A 496 -0.64 -19.84 31.38
C GLU A 496 0.04 -18.77 32.23
N ALA A 497 -0.31 -18.70 33.52
CA ALA A 497 0.28 -17.74 34.44
C ALA A 497 1.78 -18.00 34.66
N LEU A 498 2.18 -19.26 34.86
CA LEU A 498 3.59 -19.65 35.02
C LEU A 498 4.39 -19.37 33.74
N SER A 499 3.84 -19.70 32.58
CA SER A 499 4.47 -19.48 31.28
C SER A 499 4.70 -17.99 30.99
N GLN A 500 3.73 -17.12 31.32
CA GLN A 500 3.91 -15.66 31.19
C GLN A 500 4.90 -15.09 32.21
N LEU A 501 4.91 -15.61 33.44
CA LEU A 501 5.87 -15.22 34.49
C LEU A 501 7.27 -15.79 34.25
N ALA A 502 7.41 -16.87 33.47
CA ALA A 502 8.70 -17.45 33.10
C ALA A 502 9.61 -16.41 32.43
N ALA A 503 9.03 -15.53 31.61
CA ALA A 503 9.72 -14.41 30.98
C ALA A 503 10.39 -13.46 31.99
N VAL A 504 9.85 -13.35 33.21
CA VAL A 504 10.38 -12.47 34.26
C VAL A 504 10.88 -13.24 35.48
N TRP A 505 11.10 -14.56 35.38
CA TRP A 505 11.54 -15.41 36.48
C TRP A 505 13.04 -15.23 36.82
N SER A 506 13.39 -14.02 37.23
CA SER A 506 14.75 -13.60 37.60
C SER A 506 14.68 -12.63 38.78
N PRO A 507 15.78 -12.37 39.50
CA PRO A 507 15.79 -11.35 40.55
C PRO A 507 15.29 -9.97 40.08
N ALA A 508 15.60 -9.60 38.83
CA ALA A 508 15.13 -8.37 38.22
C ALA A 508 13.61 -8.35 38.01
N GLY A 509 13.01 -9.47 37.60
CA GLY A 509 11.56 -9.57 37.42
C GLY A 509 10.79 -9.74 38.73
N VAL A 510 11.37 -10.40 39.74
CA VAL A 510 10.83 -10.40 41.10
C VAL A 510 10.78 -8.98 41.66
N ALA A 511 11.81 -8.17 41.41
CA ALA A 511 11.80 -6.76 41.79
C ALA A 511 10.77 -5.92 40.99
N LEU A 512 10.40 -6.34 39.77
CA LEU A 512 9.40 -5.68 38.94
C LEU A 512 7.99 -5.85 39.53
N ALA A 513 7.65 -7.06 39.98
CA ALA A 513 6.32 -7.44 40.45
C ALA A 513 6.37 -8.40 41.65
N PRO A 514 6.86 -7.97 42.83
CA PRO A 514 7.09 -8.86 43.96
C PRO A 514 5.81 -9.56 44.43
N ASP A 515 4.69 -8.82 44.48
CA ASP A 515 3.40 -9.33 44.93
C ASP A 515 2.87 -10.47 44.04
N ALA A 516 3.18 -10.45 42.74
CA ALA A 516 2.78 -11.51 41.82
C ALA A 516 3.48 -12.84 42.14
N PHE A 517 4.79 -12.79 42.44
CA PHE A 517 5.57 -13.97 42.83
C PHE A 517 5.18 -14.46 44.23
N THR A 518 4.86 -13.55 45.16
CA THR A 518 4.33 -13.92 46.48
C THR A 518 2.96 -14.61 46.36
N ALA A 519 2.07 -14.09 45.51
CA ALA A 519 0.76 -14.69 45.26
C ALA A 519 0.89 -16.10 44.64
N LEU A 520 1.82 -16.31 43.70
CA LEU A 520 2.10 -17.63 43.15
C LEU A 520 2.63 -18.64 44.18
N ALA A 521 3.50 -18.19 45.09
CA ALA A 521 4.15 -19.07 46.06
C ALA A 521 3.17 -19.73 47.05
N VAL A 522 1.98 -19.16 47.22
CA VAL A 522 0.92 -19.65 48.12
C VAL A 522 -0.22 -20.37 47.40
N VAL A 523 -0.10 -20.62 46.09
CA VAL A 523 -1.12 -21.35 45.32
C VAL A 523 -1.22 -22.80 45.80
N ASP A 524 -2.42 -23.23 46.19
CA ASP A 524 -2.75 -24.62 46.47
C ASP A 524 -2.90 -25.40 45.15
N VAL A 525 -1.77 -25.88 44.62
CA VAL A 525 -1.72 -26.67 43.38
C VAL A 525 -2.61 -27.92 43.46
N PRO A 526 -2.64 -28.71 44.56
CA PRO A 526 -3.61 -29.79 44.73
C PRO A 526 -5.07 -29.36 44.56
N ALA A 527 -5.48 -28.21 45.10
CA ALA A 527 -6.85 -27.70 44.93
C ALA A 527 -7.14 -27.27 43.49
N VAL A 528 -6.20 -26.62 42.81
CA VAL A 528 -6.29 -26.26 41.38
C VAL A 528 -6.45 -27.52 40.52
N LEU A 529 -5.65 -28.55 40.77
CA LEU A 529 -5.74 -29.83 40.08
C LEU A 529 -7.08 -30.51 40.35
N ALA A 530 -7.51 -30.59 41.61
CA ALA A 530 -8.79 -31.19 41.98
C ALA A 530 -9.98 -30.48 41.31
N ARG A 531 -9.99 -29.14 41.25
CA ARG A 531 -11.02 -28.39 40.51
C ARG A 531 -10.99 -28.70 39.02
N SER A 532 -9.82 -28.75 38.42
CA SER A 532 -9.66 -29.04 36.99
C SER A 532 -10.20 -30.43 36.63
N LEU A 533 -9.87 -31.43 37.44
CA LEU A 533 -10.36 -32.80 37.25
C LEU A 533 -11.88 -32.92 37.50
N ARG A 534 -12.44 -32.15 38.44
CA ARG A 534 -13.90 -32.12 38.66
C ARG A 534 -14.67 -31.38 37.56
N ALA A 535 -14.04 -30.37 36.94
CA ALA A 535 -14.63 -29.63 35.83
C ALA A 535 -14.60 -30.42 34.51
N GLY A 536 -13.76 -31.46 34.44
CA GLY A 536 -13.47 -32.21 33.23
C GLY A 536 -12.43 -31.52 32.35
N LEU A 537 -11.66 -32.30 31.61
CA LEU A 537 -10.67 -31.82 30.66
C LEU A 537 -11.21 -31.95 29.23
N VAL A 538 -10.87 -31.00 28.35
CA VAL A 538 -11.17 -31.14 26.91
C VAL A 538 -10.55 -32.41 26.32
N ALA A 539 -9.42 -32.87 26.88
CA ALA A 539 -8.78 -34.13 26.51
C ALA A 539 -9.59 -35.39 26.86
N GLU A 540 -10.63 -35.28 27.70
CA GLU A 540 -11.59 -36.37 27.94
C GLU A 540 -12.61 -36.52 26.80
N LEU A 541 -12.74 -35.49 25.94
CA LEU A 541 -13.53 -35.56 24.73
C LEU A 541 -12.71 -36.24 23.64
N SER A 542 -12.93 -37.54 23.42
CA SER A 542 -12.30 -38.26 22.33
C SER A 542 -13.11 -38.17 21.04
N TRP A 543 -12.41 -38.07 19.92
CA TRP A 543 -12.98 -38.29 18.61
C TRP A 543 -12.05 -39.20 17.82
N PRO A 544 -12.21 -40.53 17.93
CA PRO A 544 -11.25 -41.50 17.40
C PRO A 544 -10.93 -41.32 15.91
N ALA A 545 -11.93 -40.99 15.09
CA ALA A 545 -11.75 -40.74 13.66
C ALA A 545 -10.87 -39.51 13.38
N TYR A 546 -10.99 -38.45 14.17
CA TYR A 546 -10.10 -37.28 14.11
C TYR A 546 -8.70 -37.62 14.62
N GLU A 547 -8.61 -38.28 15.78
CA GLU A 547 -7.35 -38.61 16.44
C GLU A 547 -6.46 -39.46 15.53
N GLN A 548 -7.03 -40.50 14.92
CA GLN A 548 -6.34 -41.36 13.96
C GLN A 548 -5.72 -40.56 12.80
N VAL A 549 -6.45 -39.58 12.26
CA VAL A 549 -5.98 -38.74 11.15
C VAL A 549 -4.95 -37.71 11.62
N ALA A 550 -5.11 -37.20 12.83
CA ALA A 550 -4.31 -36.13 13.41
C ALA A 550 -2.90 -36.58 13.81
N GLU A 551 -2.72 -37.85 14.19
CA GLU A 551 -1.43 -38.45 14.55
C GLU A 551 -0.39 -38.31 13.44
N ASP A 552 -0.80 -38.50 12.18
CA ASP A 552 0.09 -38.49 11.01
C ASP A 552 0.40 -37.09 10.46
N LYS A 553 -0.06 -36.00 11.10
CA LYS A 553 0.07 -34.63 10.59
C LYS A 553 1.15 -33.82 11.31
N LEU A 554 2.13 -33.36 10.55
CA LEU A 554 3.15 -32.40 11.00
C LEU A 554 2.60 -30.97 10.89
N GLY A 555 2.41 -30.29 12.03
CA GLY A 555 1.85 -28.93 12.03
C GLY A 555 0.39 -28.91 11.60
N ARG A 556 -0.44 -29.70 12.29
CA ARG A 556 -1.89 -29.87 12.10
C ARG A 556 -2.63 -28.56 11.90
N ARG A 557 -3.47 -28.54 10.87
CA ARG A 557 -4.34 -27.44 10.49
C ARG A 557 -5.74 -27.95 10.18
N PHE A 558 -6.68 -27.02 10.18
CA PHE A 558 -8.08 -27.31 9.92
C PHE A 558 -8.54 -26.54 8.68
N GLY A 559 -9.33 -27.19 7.83
CA GLY A 559 -9.97 -26.56 6.68
C GLY A 559 -11.36 -26.01 7.01
N ASP A 560 -11.91 -25.22 6.09
CA ASP A 560 -13.25 -24.67 6.22
C ASP A 560 -14.28 -25.73 5.79
N ALA A 561 -14.98 -26.35 6.74
CA ALA A 561 -16.00 -27.35 6.50
C ALA A 561 -17.01 -27.42 7.65
N TRP A 562 -18.24 -27.83 7.33
CA TRP A 562 -19.28 -28.12 8.30
C TRP A 562 -20.34 -29.05 7.67
N PRO A 563 -20.83 -30.10 8.35
CA PRO A 563 -20.49 -30.54 9.72
C PRO A 563 -19.19 -31.34 9.81
N GLN A 564 -18.61 -31.73 8.67
CA GLN A 564 -17.36 -32.48 8.60
C GLN A 564 -16.16 -31.64 9.03
N LEU A 565 -15.11 -32.32 9.50
CA LEU A 565 -13.84 -31.70 9.85
C LEU A 565 -12.80 -32.00 8.77
N VAL A 566 -12.19 -30.95 8.21
CA VAL A 566 -11.03 -31.12 7.32
C VAL A 566 -9.77 -30.98 8.15
N VAL A 567 -8.97 -32.04 8.24
CA VAL A 567 -7.68 -32.05 8.95
C VAL A 567 -6.57 -32.14 7.91
N HIS A 568 -5.63 -31.20 7.92
CA HIS A 568 -4.58 -31.15 6.90
C HIS A 568 -3.24 -30.65 7.46
N ASP A 569 -2.17 -30.89 6.70
CA ASP A 569 -0.87 -30.25 6.86
C ASP A 569 -0.52 -29.48 5.58
N ASN A 570 0.75 -29.42 5.17
CA ASN A 570 1.17 -28.86 3.88
C ASN A 570 1.37 -29.94 2.80
N ARG A 571 0.96 -31.19 3.03
CA ARG A 571 1.16 -32.34 2.13
C ARG A 571 -0.14 -33.05 1.77
N THR A 572 -1.07 -33.12 2.70
CA THR A 572 -2.27 -33.96 2.62
C THR A 572 -3.42 -33.35 3.40
N ALA A 573 -4.65 -33.63 2.99
CA ALA A 573 -5.88 -33.32 3.71
C ALA A 573 -6.73 -34.58 3.89
N HIS A 574 -7.45 -34.66 5.00
CA HIS A 574 -8.43 -35.69 5.29
C HIS A 574 -9.76 -35.05 5.64
N VAL A 575 -10.85 -35.61 5.11
CA VAL A 575 -12.22 -35.26 5.52
C VAL A 575 -12.68 -36.29 6.53
N VAL A 576 -12.95 -35.83 7.76
CA VAL A 576 -13.42 -36.63 8.89
C VAL A 576 -14.91 -36.36 9.09
N ASP A 577 -15.71 -37.41 8.95
CA ASP A 577 -17.13 -37.41 9.31
C ASP A 577 -17.32 -37.88 10.76
N VAL A 578 -18.56 -37.89 11.28
CA VAL A 578 -18.88 -38.16 12.69
C VAL A 578 -18.25 -39.48 13.18
N ASP A 579 -18.40 -40.56 12.41
CA ASP A 579 -17.99 -41.91 12.84
C ASP A 579 -16.82 -42.52 12.04
N ALA A 580 -16.37 -41.90 10.95
CA ALA A 580 -15.30 -42.45 10.12
C ALA A 580 -14.52 -41.39 9.32
N PRO A 581 -13.21 -41.57 9.12
CA PRO A 581 -12.45 -40.82 8.12
C PRO A 581 -12.90 -41.27 6.72
N THR A 582 -13.31 -40.32 5.89
CA THR A 582 -13.95 -40.63 4.59
C THR A 582 -13.00 -40.60 3.41
N SER A 583 -12.00 -39.71 3.39
CA SER A 583 -11.13 -39.54 2.21
C SER A 583 -9.82 -38.81 2.50
N GLU A 584 -8.70 -39.35 2.04
CA GLU A 584 -7.40 -38.66 1.96
C GLU A 584 -7.22 -38.00 0.59
N HIS A 585 -6.70 -36.77 0.59
CA HIS A 585 -6.28 -36.05 -0.62
C HIS A 585 -4.83 -35.60 -0.50
N ILE A 586 -3.98 -36.03 -1.43
CA ILE A 586 -2.56 -35.63 -1.48
C ILE A 586 -2.42 -34.36 -2.31
N PHE A 587 -1.76 -33.35 -1.75
CA PHE A 587 -1.62 -32.07 -2.41
C PHE A 587 -0.68 -32.12 -3.60
N ARG A 588 -1.13 -31.55 -4.73
CA ARG A 588 -0.35 -31.34 -5.94
C ARG A 588 0.14 -29.90 -5.99
N TYR A 589 1.45 -29.71 -5.99
CA TYR A 589 2.05 -28.39 -6.19
C TYR A 589 2.79 -28.33 -7.51
N PRO A 590 2.73 -27.19 -8.22
CA PRO A 590 3.58 -26.96 -9.37
C PRO A 590 5.07 -27.00 -9.00
N PRO A 591 5.96 -27.31 -9.96
CA PRO A 591 7.41 -27.21 -9.79
C PRO A 591 7.86 -25.83 -9.32
N SER A 592 9.01 -25.74 -8.65
CA SER A 592 9.49 -24.52 -7.98
C SER A 592 9.77 -23.33 -8.91
N ASP A 593 9.98 -23.58 -10.20
CA ASP A 593 10.19 -22.59 -11.25
C ASP A 593 8.89 -22.06 -11.88
N SER A 594 7.74 -22.65 -11.53
CA SER A 594 6.42 -22.17 -11.96
C SER A 594 6.06 -20.82 -11.30
N PRO A 595 5.40 -19.89 -12.00
CA PRO A 595 4.83 -18.68 -11.38
C PRO A 595 3.75 -18.99 -10.33
N HIS A 596 3.22 -20.23 -10.33
CA HIS A 596 2.24 -20.74 -9.38
C HIS A 596 2.85 -21.62 -8.28
N ALA A 597 4.19 -21.75 -8.25
CA ALA A 597 4.90 -22.49 -7.21
C ALA A 597 4.55 -21.98 -5.81
N ARG A 598 4.35 -22.91 -4.88
CA ARG A 598 4.00 -22.57 -3.49
C ARG A 598 5.11 -21.78 -2.81
N ASN A 599 4.75 -20.68 -2.14
CA ASN A 599 5.66 -19.98 -1.25
C ASN A 599 5.90 -20.83 0.01
N SER A 600 7.17 -21.16 0.29
CA SER A 600 7.56 -22.00 1.43
C SER A 600 7.21 -21.38 2.79
N HIS A 601 7.06 -20.07 2.87
CA HIS A 601 6.68 -19.33 4.08
C HIS A 601 5.17 -19.15 4.24
N ALA A 602 4.37 -19.63 3.27
CA ALA A 602 2.92 -19.54 3.30
C ALA A 602 2.30 -20.92 3.46
N ASP A 603 1.24 -20.97 4.25
CA ASP A 603 0.51 -22.19 4.52
C ASP A 603 -0.55 -22.48 3.47
N THR A 604 -0.80 -23.77 3.28
CA THR A 604 -1.89 -24.28 2.43
C THR A 604 -3.19 -24.22 3.22
N THR A 605 -4.28 -23.88 2.55
CA THR A 605 -5.63 -23.83 3.12
C THR A 605 -6.56 -24.74 2.33
N CYS A 606 -7.53 -25.33 3.03
CA CYS A 606 -8.52 -26.23 2.45
C CYS A 606 -9.93 -25.76 2.75
N ARG A 607 -10.85 -25.95 1.80
CA ARG A 607 -12.29 -25.73 1.98
C ARG A 607 -13.08 -26.87 1.36
N LEU A 608 -14.06 -27.40 2.07
CA LEU A 608 -14.94 -28.46 1.57
C LEU A 608 -16.24 -27.87 1.02
N VAL A 609 -16.56 -28.19 -0.23
CA VAL A 609 -17.82 -27.81 -0.90
C VAL A 609 -18.35 -29.03 -1.64
N ASN A 610 -19.56 -29.47 -1.30
CA ASN A 610 -20.21 -30.65 -1.90
C ASN A 610 -19.32 -31.92 -1.97
N GLY A 611 -18.53 -32.19 -0.93
CA GLY A 611 -17.60 -33.33 -0.92
C GLY A 611 -16.31 -33.14 -1.72
N GLN A 612 -16.10 -31.99 -2.38
CA GLN A 612 -14.84 -31.64 -3.05
C GLN A 612 -14.03 -30.65 -2.21
N LEU A 613 -12.73 -30.92 -2.07
CA LEU A 613 -11.77 -30.00 -1.46
C LEU A 613 -11.28 -28.98 -2.49
N LEU A 614 -11.43 -27.70 -2.17
CA LEU A 614 -10.64 -26.62 -2.76
C LEU A 614 -9.36 -26.48 -1.96
N VAL A 615 -8.21 -26.71 -2.61
CA VAL A 615 -6.87 -26.59 -2.03
C VAL A 615 -6.24 -25.31 -2.55
N THR A 616 -5.87 -24.37 -1.66
CA THR A 616 -5.30 -23.07 -2.04
C THR A 616 -4.01 -22.74 -1.29
N TRP A 617 -3.12 -21.97 -1.93
CA TRP A 617 -1.87 -21.48 -1.34
C TRP A 617 -1.46 -20.14 -1.98
N TYR A 618 -0.53 -19.43 -1.34
CA TYR A 618 0.10 -18.26 -1.95
C TYR A 618 1.29 -18.68 -2.82
N SER A 619 1.32 -18.21 -4.07
CA SER A 619 2.46 -18.39 -4.95
C SER A 619 3.65 -17.53 -4.51
N THR A 620 4.84 -17.83 -5.03
CA THR A 620 6.05 -17.01 -4.83
C THR A 620 5.87 -15.55 -5.30
N GLY A 621 4.98 -15.31 -6.26
CA GLY A 621 4.58 -13.97 -6.73
C GLY A 621 3.50 -13.30 -5.89
N GLY A 622 3.08 -13.90 -4.76
CA GLY A 622 2.09 -13.33 -3.85
C GLY A 622 0.63 -13.48 -4.31
N ARG A 623 0.35 -14.32 -5.32
CA ARG A 623 -1.02 -14.57 -5.79
C ARG A 623 -1.64 -15.74 -5.04
N LEU A 624 -2.94 -15.67 -4.75
CA LEU A 624 -3.69 -16.83 -4.25
C LEU A 624 -3.99 -17.76 -5.44
N VAL A 625 -3.50 -19.00 -5.37
CA VAL A 625 -3.65 -20.04 -6.38
C VAL A 625 -4.27 -21.27 -5.73
N GLY A 626 -5.00 -22.09 -6.46
CA GLY A 626 -5.48 -23.38 -5.97
C GLY A 626 -5.99 -24.29 -7.06
N TYR A 627 -6.61 -25.40 -6.67
CA TYR A 627 -7.32 -26.32 -7.55
C TYR A 627 -8.44 -27.04 -6.78
N TRP A 628 -9.37 -27.62 -7.51
CA TRP A 628 -10.40 -28.50 -6.95
C TRP A 628 -9.90 -29.95 -6.95
N SER A 629 -10.07 -30.68 -5.85
CA SER A 629 -9.63 -32.08 -5.72
C SER A 629 -10.14 -33.04 -6.81
N ALA A 630 -11.24 -32.71 -7.48
CA ALA A 630 -11.75 -33.47 -8.63
C ALA A 630 -10.92 -33.29 -9.91
N ASP A 631 -10.22 -32.15 -10.05
CA ASP A 631 -9.30 -31.86 -11.15
C ASP A 631 -8.05 -31.15 -10.61
N PRO A 632 -7.10 -31.90 -10.03
CA PRO A 632 -5.94 -31.31 -9.37
C PRO A 632 -4.87 -30.76 -10.32
N ASP A 633 -5.01 -31.02 -11.63
CA ASP A 633 -4.10 -30.50 -12.65
C ASP A 633 -4.59 -29.15 -13.21
N GLU A 634 -5.87 -28.79 -13.02
CA GLU A 634 -6.43 -27.49 -13.40
C GLU A 634 -6.25 -26.44 -12.28
N LEU A 635 -5.23 -25.59 -12.44
CA LEU A 635 -4.98 -24.48 -11.51
C LEU A 635 -5.92 -23.29 -11.75
N ILE A 636 -6.44 -22.75 -10.65
CA ILE A 636 -7.28 -21.55 -10.62
C ILE A 636 -6.64 -20.42 -9.81
N GLU A 637 -6.93 -19.17 -10.18
CA GLU A 637 -6.61 -17.98 -9.39
C GLU A 637 -7.91 -17.38 -8.82
N PRO A 638 -8.39 -17.89 -7.66
CA PRO A 638 -9.71 -17.53 -7.14
C PRO A 638 -9.82 -16.05 -6.73
N GLY A 639 -8.69 -15.37 -6.51
CA GLY A 639 -8.67 -14.01 -5.99
C GLY A 639 -8.97 -13.96 -4.49
N GLN A 640 -8.50 -12.92 -3.81
CA GLN A 640 -8.75 -12.76 -2.39
C GLN A 640 -10.18 -12.24 -2.16
N PRO A 641 -10.99 -12.89 -1.30
CA PRO A 641 -12.25 -12.32 -0.87
C PRO A 641 -11.98 -11.09 0.02
N THR A 642 -12.95 -10.16 0.06
CA THR A 642 -12.95 -9.13 1.10
C THR A 642 -13.40 -9.80 2.41
N ASP A 643 -12.45 -10.11 3.27
CA ASP A 643 -12.78 -10.66 4.59
C ASP A 643 -13.41 -9.58 5.47
N HIS A 644 -14.70 -9.74 5.78
CA HIS A 644 -15.32 -9.05 6.93
C HIS A 644 -15.06 -9.83 8.23
N ALA A 645 -14.05 -10.70 8.21
CA ALA A 645 -13.63 -11.55 9.30
C ALA A 645 -13.40 -10.73 10.58
N LEU A 646 -13.68 -11.39 11.68
CA LEU A 646 -13.38 -10.92 13.01
C LEU A 646 -11.91 -11.25 13.28
N TRP A 647 -11.13 -10.29 13.79
CA TRP A 647 -9.74 -10.53 14.15
C TRP A 647 -9.66 -11.74 15.09
N GLY A 648 -8.96 -12.79 14.66
CA GLY A 648 -8.76 -14.02 15.45
C GLY A 648 -9.91 -15.05 15.41
N ARG A 649 -11.05 -14.76 14.75
CA ARG A 649 -12.17 -15.72 14.63
C ARG A 649 -12.44 -16.09 13.18
N ARG A 650 -12.35 -17.39 12.91
CA ARG A 650 -12.57 -17.96 11.57
C ARG A 650 -14.06 -17.95 11.23
N SER A 651 -14.45 -17.35 10.11
CA SER A 651 -15.82 -17.42 9.60
C SER A 651 -16.01 -18.73 8.85
N MET A 652 -16.64 -19.70 9.50
CA MET A 652 -16.88 -21.02 8.91
C MET A 652 -18.14 -20.98 8.04
N PRO A 653 -18.07 -21.45 6.80
CA PRO A 653 -19.21 -21.41 5.88
C PRO A 653 -20.22 -22.53 6.22
N LEU A 654 -21.49 -22.34 5.85
CA LEU A 654 -22.57 -23.32 6.12
C LEU A 654 -23.04 -24.01 4.84
N PRO A 655 -23.31 -25.33 4.87
CA PRO A 655 -23.84 -26.04 3.72
C PRO A 655 -25.28 -25.59 3.42
N LEU A 656 -25.62 -25.52 2.13
CA LEU A 656 -26.96 -25.27 1.62
C LEU A 656 -27.57 -26.57 1.07
N PRO A 657 -28.90 -26.73 1.06
CA PRO A 657 -29.56 -27.93 0.52
C PRO A 657 -29.19 -28.28 -0.93
N GLY A 658 -28.74 -27.32 -1.73
CA GLY A 658 -28.30 -27.52 -3.12
C GLY A 658 -26.84 -27.95 -3.30
N GLY A 659 -26.13 -28.30 -2.21
CA GLY A 659 -24.72 -28.73 -2.24
C GLY A 659 -23.69 -27.59 -2.22
N ALA A 660 -24.13 -26.33 -2.36
CA ALA A 660 -23.27 -25.17 -2.23
C ALA A 660 -22.97 -24.84 -0.76
N THR A 661 -21.97 -24.00 -0.51
CA THR A 661 -21.67 -23.52 0.85
C THR A 661 -21.76 -21.99 0.90
N THR A 662 -22.50 -21.43 1.85
CA THR A 662 -22.63 -19.98 2.02
C THR A 662 -21.53 -19.39 2.88
N THR A 663 -21.01 -18.23 2.48
CA THR A 663 -20.07 -17.39 3.24
C THR A 663 -20.73 -16.09 3.75
N GLY A 664 -22.06 -15.96 3.66
CA GLY A 664 -22.79 -14.73 3.97
C GLY A 664 -22.88 -13.75 2.79
N SER A 665 -22.32 -14.10 1.65
CA SER A 665 -22.55 -13.45 0.36
C SER A 665 -23.01 -14.50 -0.67
N ARG A 666 -22.59 -14.40 -1.94
CA ARG A 666 -22.92 -15.39 -2.97
C ARG A 666 -22.40 -16.78 -2.55
N PRO A 667 -23.16 -17.86 -2.74
CA PRO A 667 -22.73 -19.20 -2.36
C PRO A 667 -21.56 -19.67 -3.22
N TRP A 668 -20.75 -20.56 -2.64
CA TRP A 668 -19.65 -21.22 -3.32
C TRP A 668 -20.10 -22.59 -3.82
N HIS A 669 -19.90 -22.88 -5.10
CA HIS A 669 -20.13 -24.18 -5.69
C HIS A 669 -18.80 -24.89 -6.01
N ALA A 670 -18.83 -26.21 -5.93
CA ALA A 670 -17.73 -27.03 -6.41
C ALA A 670 -17.43 -26.72 -7.89
N GLY A 671 -16.16 -26.48 -8.22
CA GLY A 671 -15.73 -26.06 -9.57
C GLY A 671 -15.68 -24.55 -9.81
N ASP A 672 -16.14 -23.70 -8.89
CA ASP A 672 -16.03 -22.24 -9.02
C ASP A 672 -14.54 -21.80 -9.10
N THR A 673 -14.22 -20.94 -10.06
CA THR A 673 -12.85 -20.44 -10.29
C THR A 673 -12.56 -19.10 -9.63
N ARG A 674 -13.53 -18.51 -8.93
CA ARG A 674 -13.46 -17.21 -8.26
C ARG A 674 -14.04 -17.29 -6.85
N SER A 675 -13.36 -16.67 -5.89
CA SER A 675 -13.86 -16.49 -4.53
C SER A 675 -15.12 -15.60 -4.53
N PRO A 676 -16.06 -15.81 -3.58
CA PRO A 676 -17.10 -14.83 -3.29
C PRO A 676 -16.51 -13.45 -2.96
N ALA A 677 -17.21 -12.38 -3.31
CA ALA A 677 -16.72 -11.01 -3.13
C ALA A 677 -16.45 -10.66 -1.65
N ALA A 678 -17.19 -11.30 -0.73
CA ALA A 678 -17.13 -11.04 0.69
C ALA A 678 -17.37 -12.31 1.53
N THR A 679 -16.72 -12.39 2.69
CA THR A 679 -16.93 -13.45 3.69
C THR A 679 -17.39 -12.82 5.01
N TYR A 680 -18.50 -13.31 5.57
CA TYR A 680 -19.09 -12.89 6.84
C TYR A 680 -19.18 -14.08 7.81
N PRO A 681 -19.19 -13.83 9.13
CA PRO A 681 -19.71 -14.80 10.09
C PRO A 681 -21.19 -15.09 9.77
N VAL A 682 -21.56 -16.37 9.70
CA VAL A 682 -22.91 -16.82 9.34
C VAL A 682 -23.54 -17.65 10.45
N ALA A 683 -24.87 -17.58 10.55
CA ALA A 683 -25.70 -18.41 11.41
C ALA A 683 -26.88 -18.95 10.61
N GLY A 684 -27.41 -20.11 11.01
CA GLY A 684 -28.61 -20.69 10.40
C GLY A 684 -29.38 -21.57 11.38
N ASP A 685 -30.70 -21.47 11.36
CA ASP A 685 -31.63 -22.26 12.18
C ASP A 685 -32.24 -23.44 11.41
N GLY A 686 -31.69 -23.74 10.23
CA GLY A 686 -32.18 -24.78 9.32
C GLY A 686 -33.22 -24.30 8.32
N VAL A 687 -33.78 -23.11 8.50
CA VAL A 687 -34.76 -22.50 7.58
C VAL A 687 -34.26 -21.16 7.05
N SER A 688 -33.82 -20.28 7.95
CA SER A 688 -33.35 -18.94 7.68
C SER A 688 -31.85 -18.83 7.91
N PHE A 689 -31.23 -17.85 7.25
CA PHE A 689 -29.80 -17.58 7.36
C PHE A 689 -29.55 -16.13 7.74
N TRP A 690 -28.54 -15.92 8.59
CA TRP A 690 -28.11 -14.61 9.01
C TRP A 690 -26.62 -14.43 8.76
N ARG A 691 -26.22 -13.20 8.45
CA ARG A 691 -24.82 -12.79 8.44
C ARG A 691 -24.58 -11.70 9.47
N CYS A 692 -23.41 -11.71 10.10
CA CYS A 692 -23.01 -10.71 11.08
C CYS A 692 -22.19 -9.62 10.40
N GLU A 693 -22.74 -8.41 10.31
CA GLU A 693 -22.14 -7.28 9.60
C GLU A 693 -22.07 -6.02 10.47
N ARG A 694 -21.22 -5.07 10.09
CA ARG A 694 -21.25 -3.72 10.66
C ARG A 694 -22.34 -2.92 9.94
N PRO A 695 -23.30 -2.30 10.66
CA PRO A 695 -24.31 -1.46 10.04
C PRO A 695 -23.68 -0.28 9.29
N THR A 696 -24.33 0.20 8.23
CA THR A 696 -23.89 1.37 7.45
C THR A 696 -24.36 2.71 8.04
N ASP A 697 -25.10 2.70 9.15
CA ASP A 697 -25.66 3.89 9.83
C ASP A 697 -24.59 4.55 10.75
N PRO A 698 -24.52 5.89 10.84
CA PRO A 698 -23.56 6.65 11.67
C PRO A 698 -23.49 6.38 13.20
N THR A 699 -24.16 5.37 13.78
CA THR A 699 -24.03 4.99 15.20
C THR A 699 -24.24 3.48 15.44
N PRO A 700 -23.79 2.92 16.59
CA PRO A 700 -22.41 2.66 17.04
C PRO A 700 -21.73 1.51 16.25
N GLU A 701 -20.41 1.35 16.41
CA GLU A 701 -19.51 0.35 15.76
C GLU A 701 -19.83 -1.14 16.03
N GLU A 702 -20.97 -1.44 16.65
CA GLU A 702 -21.38 -2.78 17.06
C GLU A 702 -21.93 -3.60 15.88
N ARG A 703 -21.46 -4.83 15.77
CA ARG A 703 -21.93 -5.75 14.73
C ARG A 703 -23.33 -6.27 15.03
N ARG A 704 -24.13 -6.46 13.98
CA ARG A 704 -25.51 -6.95 14.08
C ARG A 704 -25.76 -8.09 13.11
N TRP A 705 -26.64 -8.99 13.50
CA TRP A 705 -27.14 -10.05 12.64
C TRP A 705 -28.20 -9.52 11.69
N ARG A 706 -28.12 -9.93 10.43
CA ARG A 706 -29.06 -9.57 9.38
C ARG A 706 -29.47 -10.80 8.60
N GLU A 707 -30.77 -10.97 8.39
CA GLU A 707 -31.31 -11.98 7.49
C GLU A 707 -30.76 -11.75 6.08
N TYR A 708 -30.48 -12.83 5.35
CA TYR A 708 -30.14 -12.75 3.93
C TYR A 708 -30.58 -14.02 3.23
N ASP A 709 -30.84 -13.91 1.92
CA ASP A 709 -31.05 -15.07 1.06
C ASP A 709 -29.70 -15.65 0.63
N PRO A 710 -29.33 -16.88 1.03
CA PRO A 710 -28.05 -17.47 0.68
C PRO A 710 -27.95 -17.91 -0.79
N ALA A 711 -29.05 -17.97 -1.56
CA ALA A 711 -28.99 -18.27 -2.98
C ALA A 711 -28.60 -17.03 -3.81
N THR A 712 -29.17 -15.87 -3.47
CA THR A 712 -28.97 -14.61 -4.21
C THR A 712 -27.95 -13.66 -3.56
N GLY A 713 -27.73 -13.78 -2.24
CA GLY A 713 -26.95 -12.84 -1.43
C GLY A 713 -27.73 -11.58 -1.03
N GLU A 714 -29.01 -11.49 -1.39
CA GLU A 714 -29.86 -10.33 -1.09
C GLU A 714 -30.09 -10.17 0.41
N SER A 715 -30.05 -8.93 0.86
CA SER A 715 -30.07 -8.62 2.29
C SER A 715 -31.49 -8.35 2.77
N GLY A 716 -31.91 -9.06 3.81
CA GLY A 716 -33.19 -8.87 4.49
C GLY A 716 -33.12 -7.80 5.59
N ARG A 717 -33.95 -7.98 6.61
CA ARG A 717 -34.00 -7.09 7.79
C ARG A 717 -32.95 -7.47 8.83
N TYR A 718 -32.58 -6.51 9.69
CA TYR A 718 -31.84 -6.82 10.91
C TYR A 718 -32.75 -7.57 11.88
N SER A 719 -32.34 -8.78 12.26
CA SER A 719 -33.06 -9.62 13.22
C SER A 719 -32.10 -10.64 13.83
N LEU A 720 -32.55 -11.30 14.88
CA LEU A 720 -31.82 -12.36 15.57
C LEU A 720 -32.52 -13.70 15.32
N PRO A 721 -31.77 -14.80 15.14
CA PRO A 721 -32.30 -16.14 15.35
C PRO A 721 -32.98 -16.25 16.72
N ALA A 722 -34.05 -17.04 16.82
CA ALA A 722 -34.82 -17.18 18.07
C ALA A 722 -33.93 -17.59 19.26
N PHE A 723 -32.92 -18.44 19.03
CA PHE A 723 -31.94 -18.83 20.03
C PHE A 723 -31.11 -17.65 20.58
N PHE A 724 -30.74 -16.69 19.72
CA PHE A 724 -30.02 -15.48 20.16
C PHE A 724 -30.95 -14.46 20.80
N ALA A 725 -32.22 -14.43 20.39
CA ALA A 725 -33.23 -13.49 20.89
C ALA A 725 -33.82 -13.85 22.27
N ALA A 726 -33.46 -15.01 22.85
CA ALA A 726 -33.96 -15.41 24.16
C ALA A 726 -33.55 -14.41 25.26
N ASP A 727 -34.32 -14.35 26.35
CA ASP A 727 -34.13 -13.36 27.42
C ASP A 727 -32.68 -13.33 27.94
N LEU A 728 -32.17 -12.11 28.11
CA LEU A 728 -30.86 -11.83 28.67
C LEU A 728 -31.01 -11.41 30.13
N PRO A 729 -30.00 -11.66 30.99
CA PRO A 729 -29.97 -11.10 32.33
C PRO A 729 -30.12 -9.56 32.31
N PRO A 730 -30.74 -8.95 33.33
CA PRO A 730 -30.91 -7.49 33.38
C PRO A 730 -29.59 -6.74 33.18
N GLY A 731 -29.57 -5.79 32.23
CA GLY A 731 -28.39 -4.98 31.90
C GLY A 731 -27.30 -5.70 31.11
N ALA A 732 -27.52 -6.95 30.70
CA ALA A 732 -26.58 -7.70 29.90
C ALA A 732 -26.78 -7.45 28.39
N THR A 733 -25.68 -7.49 27.63
CA THR A 733 -25.67 -7.22 26.18
C THR A 733 -25.17 -8.44 25.42
N LEU A 734 -25.88 -8.85 24.37
CA LEU A 734 -25.44 -9.92 23.48
C LEU A 734 -24.20 -9.48 22.68
N LEU A 735 -23.14 -10.27 22.71
CA LEU A 735 -21.98 -10.11 21.85
C LEU A 735 -22.24 -10.87 20.54
N ALA A 736 -22.94 -10.21 19.62
CA ALA A 736 -23.43 -10.79 18.38
C ALA A 736 -22.32 -11.47 17.56
N ASP A 737 -21.13 -10.88 17.56
CA ASP A 737 -19.93 -11.34 16.88
C ASP A 737 -19.22 -12.51 17.56
N LEU A 738 -19.69 -13.00 18.71
CA LEU A 738 -19.18 -14.20 19.39
C LEU A 738 -20.20 -15.36 19.42
N CYS A 739 -21.43 -15.13 18.95
CA CYS A 739 -22.48 -16.15 18.91
C CYS A 739 -22.32 -17.12 17.72
N GLU A 740 -22.80 -18.36 17.87
CA GLU A 740 -22.89 -19.38 16.82
C GLU A 740 -24.22 -20.10 16.85
N LEU A 741 -24.76 -20.37 15.66
CA LEU A 741 -25.91 -21.25 15.48
C LEU A 741 -25.80 -21.91 14.11
N ARG A 742 -25.78 -23.24 14.10
CA ARG A 742 -25.51 -24.03 12.90
C ARG A 742 -26.45 -25.24 12.79
N PRO A 743 -26.96 -25.56 11.59
CA PRO A 743 -27.63 -26.84 11.33
C PRO A 743 -26.67 -28.02 11.50
N ALA A 744 -27.02 -29.03 12.27
CA ALA A 744 -26.20 -30.20 12.56
C ALA A 744 -26.98 -31.51 12.33
N PRO A 745 -26.35 -32.54 11.75
CA PRO A 745 -26.99 -33.82 11.49
C PRO A 745 -27.37 -34.54 12.80
N ALA A 746 -28.34 -35.46 12.71
CA ALA A 746 -28.79 -36.25 13.86
C ALA A 746 -27.69 -37.14 14.48
N GLY A 747 -26.64 -37.48 13.72
CA GLY A 747 -25.46 -38.18 14.24
C GLY A 747 -24.72 -37.43 15.36
N LEU A 748 -24.93 -36.11 15.48
CA LEU A 748 -24.37 -35.30 16.57
C LEU A 748 -25.29 -35.19 17.80
N ALA A 749 -26.44 -35.88 17.83
CA ALA A 749 -27.40 -35.79 18.93
C ALA A 749 -26.83 -36.25 20.28
N SER A 750 -25.88 -37.19 20.27
CA SER A 750 -25.17 -37.66 21.47
C SER A 750 -23.93 -36.83 21.82
N SER A 751 -23.69 -35.73 21.11
CA SER A 751 -22.53 -34.86 21.36
C SER A 751 -22.62 -34.25 22.77
N PRO A 752 -21.53 -34.29 23.55
CA PRO A 752 -21.47 -33.65 24.87
C PRO A 752 -21.51 -32.11 24.77
N LEU A 753 -21.33 -31.55 23.57
CA LEU A 753 -21.41 -30.10 23.31
C LEU A 753 -22.85 -29.60 23.09
N GLY A 754 -23.82 -30.50 23.21
CA GLY A 754 -25.24 -30.19 23.05
C GLY A 754 -25.70 -30.25 21.59
N TRP A 755 -26.91 -30.76 21.39
CA TRP A 755 -27.62 -30.78 20.12
C TRP A 755 -29.11 -30.70 20.43
N ARG A 756 -29.84 -29.85 19.70
CA ARG A 756 -31.28 -29.71 19.89
C ARG A 756 -31.98 -29.40 18.58
N ASP A 757 -32.97 -30.20 18.24
CA ASP A 757 -33.83 -30.00 17.07
C ASP A 757 -33.05 -29.77 15.75
N GLY A 758 -31.93 -30.48 15.58
CA GLY A 758 -31.06 -30.34 14.40
C GLY A 758 -30.10 -29.15 14.44
N LEU A 759 -29.90 -28.50 15.60
CA LEU A 759 -29.05 -27.32 15.75
C LEU A 759 -27.98 -27.50 16.84
N VAL A 760 -26.82 -26.88 16.59
CA VAL A 760 -25.72 -26.71 17.55
C VAL A 760 -25.33 -25.24 17.58
N GLY A 761 -25.04 -24.70 18.76
CA GLY A 761 -24.67 -23.29 18.89
C GLY A 761 -24.51 -22.84 20.34
N TRP A 762 -23.99 -21.64 20.49
CA TRP A 762 -23.86 -20.94 21.77
C TRP A 762 -24.10 -19.45 21.58
N ARG A 763 -24.37 -18.73 22.67
CA ARG A 763 -24.60 -17.29 22.64
C ARG A 763 -23.79 -16.63 23.74
N VAL A 764 -23.01 -15.62 23.40
CA VAL A 764 -22.17 -14.94 24.37
C VAL A 764 -22.82 -13.64 24.79
N THR A 765 -22.94 -13.43 26.09
CA THR A 765 -23.52 -12.24 26.70
C THR A 765 -22.49 -11.58 27.60
N ARG A 766 -22.36 -10.25 27.50
CA ARG A 766 -21.60 -9.43 28.44
C ARG A 766 -22.51 -8.93 29.55
N LEU A 767 -22.19 -9.25 30.79
CA LEU A 767 -22.86 -8.77 31.98
C LEU A 767 -22.46 -7.31 32.31
N PRO A 768 -23.21 -6.58 33.17
CA PRO A 768 -22.91 -5.19 33.52
C PRO A 768 -21.51 -4.96 34.14
N ASP A 769 -20.94 -5.98 34.78
CA ASP A 769 -19.59 -5.97 35.36
C ASP A 769 -18.48 -6.23 34.32
N GLY A 770 -18.84 -6.47 33.07
CA GLY A 770 -17.92 -6.78 31.97
C GLY A 770 -17.64 -8.28 31.78
N THR A 771 -18.12 -9.15 32.68
CA THR A 771 -17.98 -10.60 32.58
C THR A 771 -18.70 -11.13 31.34
N GLN A 772 -18.11 -12.10 30.63
CA GLN A 772 -18.73 -12.75 29.48
C GLN A 772 -19.19 -14.16 29.86
N VAL A 773 -20.42 -14.50 29.49
CA VAL A 773 -21.05 -15.80 29.73
C VAL A 773 -21.52 -16.36 28.39
N GLY A 774 -21.16 -17.61 28.08
CA GLY A 774 -21.39 -18.27 26.79
C GLY A 774 -22.23 -19.54 26.89
#